data_AF-S9R6A6-F1
#
_entry.id   AF-S9R6A6-F1
#
_cell.length_a   1.000
_cell.length_b   1.000
_cell.length_c   1.000
_cell.angle_alpha   90.00
_cell.angle_beta   90.00
_cell.angle_gamma   90.00
#
_symmetry.space_group_name_H-M   'P 1'
#
loop_
_entity.id
_entity.type
_entity.pdbx_description
1 polymer ?
#
loop_
_entity_poly.entity_id
_entity_poly.type
_entity_poly.pdbx_seq_one_letter_code
_entity_poly.pdbx_strand_id
1 'polypeptide(L)'
;MAALNACYPSSARISSVSLKSKVLQTPCFIFPTSKGTIPHLTPDNINDNEVPIVYFGLEDSLDLLEKSPIFTVDGEIDKWVAGTPSQSILIAPRRSIPLPSVSAGPQNIEILTSSGLRKLTNEVYVKAITKLRPEIAIALNDNPSNVPGVKRKPKMTERSITWTNELLSSLQNNELTEKVKVFFPVPNVETSYLTPLIERFRESDYKQHITGLACYGDLQSIPSDLSIYPKLFLRPLLTPLAILQSIHQGADIIMADLVNQASDSGIAFTFTFPAPVENLLNRKLELAWDMWNNRFATDLSPLQPGCSCNTCQSYSRAYVHHLLQARELVGWIMVQQHNIHVFHNFFAGIRDSIKAGNFLRDTEIFEKIYSPNFPRTTGLGPRKRGYQMDLTDVQPKENKPSWVQLKSETNDAETSHTTKKKESIQGFQESELPEMDTTVSNFADNYAALSDNQSVSELEEDLFAELDDIDDTAYRESRLQSLKEEFERVSIAKEKGHMQYLTVESEREVMDITTTSKRVVIHFFHPDFRRCKIMDSHLEKISKNHWETKFIRIEAANAPFLALKLGLKVLPVILCYVDAKLVSKLIGFTDLGNNDDFDTPVLEFWLLKWAAIEKLKENNSSGKKSIMGFKDTKNESEDSDFE
;
A
#
# COMPACT_ATOMS: atom_id res chain seq x y z
N MET A 1 9.50 10.01 19.48
CA MET A 1 8.71 9.85 20.73
C MET A 1 8.82 11.02 21.71
N ALA A 2 9.95 11.74 21.84
CA ALA A 2 9.99 12.97 22.66
C ALA A 2 8.92 14.03 22.28
N ALA A 3 8.54 14.10 20.99
CA ALA A 3 7.47 14.99 20.51
C ALA A 3 6.03 14.42 20.69
N LEU A 4 5.85 13.10 20.81
CA LEU A 4 4.53 12.47 21.00
C LEU A 4 4.18 12.34 22.50
N ASN A 5 5.18 12.05 23.33
CA ASN A 5 5.06 11.97 24.79
C ASN A 5 4.74 13.33 25.44
N ALA A 6 4.97 14.43 24.74
CA ALA A 6 4.74 15.78 25.26
C ALA A 6 3.25 16.21 25.21
N CYS A 7 2.40 15.52 24.45
CA CYS A 7 1.06 16.04 24.15
C CYS A 7 -0.11 15.36 24.90
N TYR A 8 -0.06 14.07 25.29
CA TYR A 8 -1.23 13.41 25.92
C TYR A 8 -0.88 12.26 26.90
N PRO A 9 -1.71 12.03 27.95
CA PRO A 9 -1.60 10.85 28.80
C PRO A 9 -1.95 9.56 28.04
N SER A 10 -1.35 8.43 28.44
CA SER A 10 -1.61 7.13 27.80
C SER A 10 -3.07 6.72 27.93
N SER A 11 -3.73 6.42 26.81
CA SER A 11 -5.10 5.89 26.75
C SER A 11 -5.15 4.35 26.76
N ALA A 12 -3.99 3.69 26.88
CA ALA A 12 -3.89 2.25 27.06
C ALA A 12 -4.65 1.81 28.31
N ARG A 13 -5.55 0.83 28.14
CA ARG A 13 -6.40 0.33 29.22
C ARG A 13 -6.55 -1.18 29.15
N ILE A 14 -6.88 -1.76 30.31
CA ILE A 14 -7.31 -3.15 30.39
C ILE A 14 -8.82 -3.16 30.58
N SER A 15 -9.50 -3.92 29.72
CA SER A 15 -10.92 -4.18 29.84
C SER A 15 -11.19 -5.67 29.59
N SER A 16 -12.43 -6.08 29.79
CA SER A 16 -12.85 -7.46 29.51
C SER A 16 -14.05 -7.47 28.59
N VAL A 17 -13.96 -8.22 27.51
CA VAL A 17 -15.09 -8.51 26.62
C VAL A 17 -15.60 -9.90 26.96
N SER A 18 -16.82 -9.97 27.50
CA SER A 18 -17.50 -11.24 27.72
C SER A 18 -17.91 -11.81 26.36
N LEU A 19 -17.66 -13.10 26.14
CA LEU A 19 -18.02 -13.93 25.00
C LEU A 19 -18.77 -15.19 25.51
N LYS A 20 -19.50 -15.89 24.63
CA LYS A 20 -20.41 -17.02 24.93
C LYS A 20 -19.75 -18.06 25.84
N SER A 21 -18.47 -18.37 25.59
CA SER A 21 -17.71 -19.40 26.30
C SER A 21 -16.54 -18.87 27.14
N LYS A 22 -16.21 -17.57 27.06
CA LYS A 22 -14.99 -17.02 27.66
C LYS A 22 -15.04 -15.53 27.89
N VAL A 23 -14.21 -15.04 28.81
CA VAL A 23 -14.00 -13.60 29.02
C VAL A 23 -12.60 -13.26 28.50
N LEU A 24 -12.53 -12.40 27.48
CA LEU A 24 -11.26 -11.98 26.90
C LEU A 24 -10.78 -10.67 27.49
N GLN A 25 -9.53 -10.66 27.93
CA GLN A 25 -8.85 -9.48 28.44
C GLN A 25 -8.27 -8.66 27.27
N THR A 26 -8.53 -7.35 27.25
CA THR A 26 -7.91 -6.41 26.32
C THR A 26 -6.69 -5.75 26.96
N PRO A 27 -5.67 -5.32 26.19
CA PRO A 27 -5.56 -5.45 24.75
C PRO A 27 -5.43 -6.90 24.26
N CYS A 28 -6.10 -7.23 23.16
CA CYS A 28 -6.02 -8.52 22.50
C CYS A 28 -5.99 -8.37 20.97
N PHE A 29 -5.89 -9.49 20.26
CA PHE A 29 -5.95 -9.50 18.80
C PHE A 29 -7.05 -10.42 18.28
N ILE A 30 -7.51 -10.12 17.06
CA ILE A 30 -8.38 -10.98 16.26
C ILE A 30 -7.58 -11.48 15.07
N PHE A 31 -7.72 -12.76 14.78
CA PHE A 31 -6.96 -13.41 13.72
C PHE A 31 -7.71 -13.41 12.38
N PRO A 32 -7.19 -12.76 11.32
CA PRO A 32 -7.82 -12.78 10.00
C PRO A 32 -7.72 -14.15 9.35
N THR A 33 -8.85 -14.64 8.84
CA THR A 33 -8.96 -15.96 8.22
C THR A 33 -9.24 -15.89 6.74
N SER A 34 -8.91 -16.96 6.01
CA SER A 34 -9.39 -17.17 4.65
C SER A 34 -10.60 -18.08 4.69
N LYS A 35 -11.80 -17.51 4.43
CA LYS A 35 -13.08 -18.25 4.50
C LYS A 35 -13.28 -18.99 5.82
N GLY A 36 -12.84 -18.40 6.93
CA GLY A 36 -12.97 -18.96 8.28
C GLY A 36 -11.81 -19.84 8.73
N THR A 37 -10.93 -20.27 7.83
CA THR A 37 -9.76 -21.07 8.22
C THR A 37 -8.55 -20.17 8.46
N ILE A 38 -7.86 -20.37 9.58
CA ILE A 38 -6.56 -19.74 9.83
C ILE A 38 -5.60 -20.23 8.73
N PRO A 39 -4.95 -19.35 7.95
CA PRO A 39 -4.04 -19.77 6.90
C PRO A 39 -3.00 -20.76 7.42
N HIS A 40 -2.70 -21.79 6.61
CA HIS A 40 -1.76 -22.88 6.89
C HIS A 40 -2.16 -23.85 8.02
N LEU A 41 -3.04 -23.49 8.94
CA LEU A 41 -3.32 -24.29 10.13
C LEU A 41 -4.66 -25.03 10.04
N THR A 42 -4.65 -26.26 10.55
CA THR A 42 -5.87 -27.03 10.82
C THR A 42 -6.30 -26.81 12.28
N PRO A 43 -7.57 -27.07 12.64
CA PRO A 43 -8.03 -27.04 14.03
C PRO A 43 -7.17 -27.86 14.99
N ASP A 44 -6.64 -29.01 14.54
CA ASP A 44 -5.80 -29.89 15.35
C ASP A 44 -4.41 -29.29 15.68
N ASN A 45 -4.02 -28.25 14.94
CA ASN A 45 -2.72 -27.59 15.07
C ASN A 45 -2.81 -26.22 15.76
N ILE A 46 -4.01 -25.80 16.17
CA ILE A 46 -4.27 -24.51 16.80
C ILE A 46 -4.51 -24.72 18.28
N ASN A 47 -3.87 -23.90 19.11
CA ASN A 47 -4.21 -23.80 20.51
C ASN A 47 -5.29 -22.72 20.68
N ASP A 48 -6.46 -23.12 21.17
CA ASP A 48 -7.62 -22.27 21.44
C ASP A 48 -7.32 -21.04 22.30
N ASN A 49 -6.37 -21.18 23.22
CA ASN A 49 -5.96 -20.09 24.10
C ASN A 49 -5.12 -19.04 23.36
N GLU A 50 -4.42 -19.43 22.28
CA GLU A 50 -3.56 -18.52 21.53
C GLU A 50 -4.37 -17.62 20.60
N VAL A 51 -5.38 -18.17 19.92
CA VAL A 51 -6.23 -17.45 18.99
C VAL A 51 -7.69 -17.51 19.44
N PRO A 52 -8.15 -16.53 20.24
CA PRO A 52 -9.48 -16.61 20.82
C PRO A 52 -10.61 -16.17 19.87
N ILE A 53 -10.35 -15.22 18.98
CA ILE A 53 -11.34 -14.71 18.03
C ILE A 53 -10.76 -14.81 16.61
N VAL A 54 -11.56 -15.31 15.69
CA VAL A 54 -11.26 -15.33 14.26
C VAL A 54 -12.15 -14.34 13.50
N TYR A 55 -11.56 -13.66 12.52
CA TYR A 55 -12.24 -12.69 11.66
C TYR A 55 -12.60 -13.35 10.34
N PHE A 56 -13.87 -13.26 9.97
CA PHE A 56 -14.45 -13.77 8.73
C PHE A 56 -14.98 -12.60 7.90
N GLY A 57 -14.30 -12.27 6.81
CA GLY A 57 -14.80 -11.32 5.82
C GLY A 57 -15.82 -11.99 4.90
N LEU A 58 -17.08 -11.53 4.92
CA LEU A 58 -18.14 -12.08 4.07
C LEU A 58 -17.80 -11.96 2.57
N GLU A 59 -17.05 -10.92 2.20
CA GLU A 59 -16.48 -10.68 0.87
C GLU A 59 -15.84 -11.94 0.25
N ASP A 60 -15.15 -12.77 1.03
CA ASP A 60 -14.49 -13.99 0.51
C ASP A 60 -15.45 -15.10 0.10
N SER A 61 -16.67 -15.09 0.63
CA SER A 61 -17.64 -16.16 0.47
C SER A 61 -18.88 -15.73 -0.29
N LEU A 62 -18.91 -14.48 -0.80
CA LEU A 62 -20.10 -13.94 -1.45
C LEU A 62 -20.51 -14.73 -2.70
N ASP A 63 -19.53 -15.20 -3.48
CA ASP A 63 -19.76 -15.99 -4.70
C ASP A 63 -20.56 -17.28 -4.46
N LEU A 64 -20.43 -17.80 -3.24
CA LEU A 64 -20.99 -19.07 -2.83
C LEU A 64 -22.27 -18.87 -2.01
N LEU A 65 -22.59 -17.65 -1.55
CA LEU A 65 -23.73 -17.36 -0.65
C LEU A 65 -25.01 -18.07 -1.07
N GLU A 66 -25.52 -17.84 -2.27
CA GLU A 66 -26.84 -18.34 -2.66
C GLU A 66 -26.87 -19.84 -2.97
N LYS A 67 -25.72 -20.43 -3.31
CA LYS A 67 -25.62 -21.83 -3.76
C LYS A 67 -24.98 -22.76 -2.72
N SER A 68 -24.43 -22.21 -1.64
CA SER A 68 -23.62 -22.96 -0.69
C SER A 68 -24.46 -23.50 0.48
N PRO A 69 -24.13 -24.71 0.96
CA PRO A 69 -24.68 -25.30 2.18
C PRO A 69 -24.73 -24.33 3.37
N ILE A 70 -23.74 -23.44 3.50
CA ILE A 70 -23.67 -22.43 4.58
C ILE A 70 -24.90 -21.52 4.67
N PHE A 71 -25.63 -21.32 3.56
CA PHE A 71 -26.85 -20.50 3.53
C PHE A 71 -28.10 -21.24 3.08
N THR A 72 -27.99 -22.47 2.60
CA THR A 72 -29.16 -23.31 2.28
C THR A 72 -29.57 -24.19 3.45
N VAL A 73 -28.60 -24.70 4.22
CA VAL A 73 -28.82 -25.52 5.41
C VAL A 73 -28.82 -24.64 6.65
N ASP A 74 -29.67 -24.94 7.62
CA ASP A 74 -29.70 -24.19 8.88
C ASP A 74 -28.57 -24.64 9.81
N GLY A 75 -27.79 -23.68 10.28
CA GLY A 75 -26.66 -23.90 11.17
C GLY A 75 -25.98 -22.58 11.51
N GLU A 76 -25.43 -22.50 12.73
CA GLU A 76 -24.55 -21.40 13.13
C GLU A 76 -23.21 -21.47 12.35
N ILE A 77 -22.50 -20.35 12.28
CA ILE A 77 -21.25 -20.22 11.50
C ILE A 77 -20.15 -21.19 11.95
N ASP A 78 -20.14 -21.58 13.22
CA ASP A 78 -19.21 -22.55 13.82
C ASP A 78 -19.21 -23.90 13.09
N LYS A 79 -20.36 -24.34 12.58
CA LYS A 79 -20.49 -25.59 11.82
C LYS A 79 -19.87 -25.55 10.43
N TRP A 80 -19.64 -24.34 9.91
CA TRP A 80 -19.22 -24.12 8.53
C TRP A 80 -17.76 -23.68 8.40
N VAL A 81 -17.14 -23.34 9.52
CA VAL A 81 -15.79 -22.81 9.58
C VAL A 81 -14.89 -23.85 10.23
N ALA A 82 -13.68 -24.04 9.67
CA ALA A 82 -12.64 -24.87 10.28
C ALA A 82 -11.97 -24.13 11.45
N GLY A 83 -12.77 -23.82 12.47
CA GLY A 83 -12.34 -23.30 13.75
C GLY A 83 -12.48 -24.35 14.85
N THR A 84 -11.98 -24.05 16.03
CA THR A 84 -12.17 -24.91 17.19
C THR A 84 -13.47 -24.55 17.94
N PRO A 85 -14.09 -25.47 18.70
CA PRO A 85 -15.37 -25.22 19.36
C PRO A 85 -15.37 -24.05 20.34
N SER A 86 -14.20 -23.67 20.87
CA SER A 86 -14.08 -22.56 21.81
C SER A 86 -13.77 -21.22 21.14
N GLN A 87 -13.46 -21.20 19.83
CA GLN A 87 -13.18 -19.98 19.08
C GLN A 87 -14.45 -19.18 18.79
N SER A 88 -14.37 -17.88 19.05
CA SER A 88 -15.43 -16.94 18.71
C SER A 88 -15.24 -16.43 17.29
N ILE A 89 -16.33 -16.30 16.54
CA ILE A 89 -16.29 -15.85 15.15
C ILE A 89 -16.86 -14.43 15.07
N LEU A 90 -16.06 -13.53 14.51
CA LEU A 90 -16.47 -12.18 14.10
C LEU A 90 -16.71 -12.17 12.60
N ILE A 91 -17.91 -11.77 12.16
CA ILE A 91 -18.21 -11.52 10.75
C ILE A 91 -18.17 -10.03 10.44
N ALA A 92 -17.49 -9.68 9.36
CA ALA A 92 -17.42 -8.34 8.80
C ALA A 92 -17.86 -8.36 7.33
N PRO A 93 -18.34 -7.23 6.77
CA PRO A 93 -18.77 -7.18 5.38
C PRO A 93 -17.62 -7.37 4.39
N ARG A 94 -16.44 -6.83 4.71
CA ARG A 94 -15.24 -6.85 3.87
C ARG A 94 -14.11 -7.64 4.52
N ARG A 95 -13.03 -7.84 3.77
CA ARG A 95 -11.74 -8.33 4.30
C ARG A 95 -11.12 -7.33 5.28
N SER A 96 -10.21 -7.82 6.13
CA SER A 96 -9.43 -6.99 7.05
C SER A 96 -8.59 -5.95 6.30
N ILE A 97 -7.93 -6.38 5.23
CA ILE A 97 -7.27 -5.52 4.25
C ILE A 97 -8.12 -5.52 2.97
N PRO A 98 -9.01 -4.53 2.80
CA PRO A 98 -9.85 -4.46 1.62
C PRO A 98 -9.01 -4.15 0.38
N LEU A 99 -9.28 -4.85 -0.73
CA LEU A 99 -8.66 -4.52 -2.01
C LEU A 99 -9.11 -3.13 -2.49
N PRO A 100 -8.23 -2.36 -3.20
CA PRO A 100 -8.48 -1.01 -3.68
C PRO A 100 -9.48 -1.03 -4.83
N SER A 101 -10.72 -1.22 -4.45
CA SER A 101 -11.89 -0.92 -5.24
C SER A 101 -12.98 -0.75 -4.19
N VAL A 102 -13.91 0.18 -4.40
CA VAL A 102 -15.20 -0.09 -5.03
C VAL A 102 -16.18 1.05 -4.68
N SER A 103 -17.09 1.38 -5.60
CA SER A 103 -18.06 2.47 -5.36
C SER A 103 -19.09 2.05 -4.30
N ALA A 104 -19.68 3.02 -3.60
CA ALA A 104 -20.73 2.73 -2.62
C ALA A 104 -22.04 3.41 -3.04
N GLY A 105 -23.06 2.58 -3.25
CA GLY A 105 -24.43 3.02 -3.49
C GLY A 105 -25.17 3.33 -2.19
N PRO A 106 -26.42 3.80 -2.27
CA PRO A 106 -27.25 4.08 -1.09
C PRO A 106 -27.56 2.85 -0.21
N GLN A 107 -27.62 1.65 -0.80
CA GLN A 107 -27.99 0.39 -0.11
C GLN A 107 -26.99 -0.74 -0.34
N ASN A 108 -25.87 -0.46 -1.00
CA ASN A 108 -24.88 -1.47 -1.32
C ASN A 108 -23.48 -0.90 -1.26
N ILE A 109 -22.55 -1.79 -0.93
CA ILE A 109 -21.15 -1.60 -1.24
C ILE A 109 -20.79 -2.56 -2.35
N GLU A 110 -19.89 -2.11 -3.20
CA GLU A 110 -19.34 -2.92 -4.25
C GLU A 110 -18.11 -3.64 -3.61
N ILE A 111 -17.87 -4.91 -3.93
CA ILE A 111 -16.81 -5.76 -3.34
C ILE A 111 -16.13 -6.61 -4.41
N LEU A 112 -14.88 -7.00 -4.18
CA LEU A 112 -14.13 -7.83 -5.10
C LEU A 112 -14.04 -9.26 -4.58
N THR A 113 -14.65 -10.17 -5.33
CA THR A 113 -14.76 -11.59 -4.98
C THR A 113 -13.84 -12.43 -5.87
N SER A 114 -13.77 -13.74 -5.61
CA SER A 114 -13.00 -14.67 -6.45
C SER A 114 -13.54 -14.78 -7.89
N SER A 115 -14.81 -14.44 -8.11
CA SER A 115 -15.45 -14.39 -9.42
C SER A 115 -15.49 -13.00 -10.05
N GLY A 116 -14.88 -11.99 -9.41
CA GLY A 116 -14.83 -10.61 -9.89
C GLY A 116 -15.66 -9.64 -9.05
N LEU A 117 -16.02 -8.50 -9.65
CA LEU A 117 -16.72 -7.42 -8.95
C LEU A 117 -18.19 -7.79 -8.69
N ARG A 118 -18.65 -7.60 -7.45
CA ARG A 118 -20.05 -7.82 -7.05
C ARG A 118 -20.56 -6.71 -6.16
N LYS A 119 -21.88 -6.64 -5.97
CA LYS A 119 -22.54 -5.73 -5.03
C LYS A 119 -23.05 -6.51 -3.83
N LEU A 120 -22.63 -6.12 -2.63
CA LEU A 120 -23.17 -6.58 -1.37
C LEU A 120 -24.20 -5.55 -0.88
N THR A 121 -25.48 -5.93 -0.92
CA THR A 121 -26.57 -5.11 -0.38
C THR A 121 -26.69 -5.28 1.13
N ASN A 122 -27.22 -4.26 1.82
CA ASN A 122 -27.47 -4.39 3.27
C ASN A 122 -28.46 -5.51 3.59
N GLU A 123 -29.49 -5.69 2.77
CA GLU A 123 -30.47 -6.77 2.92
C GLU A 123 -29.80 -8.16 2.92
N VAL A 124 -28.93 -8.42 1.95
CA VAL A 124 -28.18 -9.69 1.85
C VAL A 124 -27.27 -9.87 3.06
N TYR A 125 -26.60 -8.80 3.50
CA TYR A 125 -25.75 -8.82 4.68
C TYR A 125 -26.52 -9.15 5.96
N VAL A 126 -27.64 -8.45 6.21
CA VAL A 126 -28.50 -8.68 7.38
C VAL A 126 -29.08 -10.08 7.38
N LYS A 127 -29.53 -10.58 6.23
CA LYS A 127 -29.97 -11.98 6.07
C LYS A 127 -28.85 -12.97 6.39
N ALA A 128 -27.61 -12.67 6.00
CA ALA A 128 -26.48 -13.52 6.31
C ALA A 128 -26.19 -13.55 7.82
N ILE A 129 -26.18 -12.41 8.51
CA ILE A 129 -25.93 -12.34 9.95
C ILE A 129 -27.04 -13.04 10.76
N THR A 130 -28.30 -12.81 10.42
CA THR A 130 -29.44 -13.46 11.10
C THR A 130 -29.47 -14.97 10.93
N LYS A 131 -29.03 -15.47 9.77
CA LYS A 131 -28.89 -16.91 9.52
C LYS A 131 -27.68 -17.53 10.22
N LEU A 132 -26.51 -16.93 10.05
CA LEU A 132 -25.23 -17.48 10.53
C LEU A 132 -25.00 -17.28 12.02
N ARG A 133 -25.66 -16.28 12.62
CA ARG A 133 -25.63 -15.97 14.06
C ARG A 133 -24.20 -15.94 14.62
N PRO A 134 -23.28 -15.17 14.00
CA PRO A 134 -21.93 -15.05 14.54
C PRO A 134 -21.97 -14.43 15.93
N GLU A 135 -20.91 -14.64 16.69
CA GLU A 135 -20.85 -14.07 18.03
C GLU A 135 -20.66 -12.55 17.99
N ILE A 136 -19.84 -12.06 17.06
CA ILE A 136 -19.63 -10.63 16.82
C ILE A 136 -19.95 -10.33 15.36
N ALA A 137 -20.67 -9.25 15.10
CA ALA A 137 -20.93 -8.74 13.76
C ALA A 137 -20.55 -7.26 13.66
N ILE A 138 -19.79 -6.89 12.63
CA ILE A 138 -19.61 -5.50 12.24
C ILE A 138 -20.73 -5.13 11.28
N ALA A 139 -21.45 -4.03 11.50
CA ALA A 139 -22.49 -3.62 10.57
C ALA A 139 -21.90 -3.27 9.18
N LEU A 140 -22.74 -3.36 8.14
CA LEU A 140 -22.34 -2.93 6.80
C LEU A 140 -21.89 -1.46 6.87
N ASN A 141 -20.81 -1.12 6.16
CA ASN A 141 -20.25 0.22 6.19
C ASN A 141 -19.61 0.62 4.87
N ASP A 142 -19.65 1.93 4.60
CA ASP A 142 -19.04 2.56 3.43
C ASP A 142 -17.70 3.16 3.85
N ASN A 143 -16.64 2.37 3.76
CA ASN A 143 -15.27 2.81 4.04
C ASN A 143 -14.38 2.59 2.79
N PRO A 144 -14.12 3.65 2.00
CA PRO A 144 -13.23 3.56 0.84
C PRO A 144 -11.77 3.40 1.27
N SER A 145 -10.98 2.71 0.44
CA SER A 145 -9.52 2.58 0.66
C SER A 145 -8.77 3.90 0.44
N ASN A 146 -9.33 4.81 -0.36
CA ASN A 146 -8.77 6.13 -0.65
C ASN A 146 -9.44 7.21 0.21
N VAL A 147 -8.74 8.35 0.37
CA VAL A 147 -9.28 9.51 1.10
C VAL A 147 -10.63 9.93 0.49
N PRO A 148 -11.72 9.93 1.28
CA PRO A 148 -13.03 10.28 0.75
C PRO A 148 -13.15 11.76 0.43
N GLY A 149 -13.74 12.09 -0.73
CA GLY A 149 -14.03 13.48 -1.09
C GLY A 149 -15.06 14.14 -0.15
N VAL A 150 -15.04 15.46 -0.06
CA VAL A 150 -15.84 16.28 0.89
C VAL A 150 -17.34 15.92 0.88
N LYS A 151 -17.93 15.69 -0.29
CA LYS A 151 -19.35 15.35 -0.44
C LYS A 151 -19.70 13.91 -0.02
N ARG A 152 -18.71 13.00 0.04
CA ARG A 152 -18.92 11.58 0.40
C ARG A 152 -18.90 11.38 1.91
N LYS A 153 -18.05 12.12 2.64
CA LYS A 153 -17.92 12.06 4.10
C LYS A 153 -19.26 12.04 4.86
N PRO A 154 -20.17 13.01 4.69
CA PRO A 154 -21.46 12.98 5.39
C PRO A 154 -22.35 11.80 4.98
N LYS A 155 -22.28 11.34 3.72
CA LYS A 155 -23.06 10.19 3.24
C LYS A 155 -22.58 8.87 3.83
N MET A 156 -21.27 8.69 3.99
CA MET A 156 -20.68 7.50 4.63
C MET A 156 -21.17 7.36 6.07
N THR A 157 -21.14 8.48 6.77
CA THR A 157 -21.63 8.63 8.14
C THR A 157 -23.11 8.26 8.26
N GLU A 158 -23.96 8.83 7.42
CA GLU A 158 -25.41 8.55 7.42
C GLU A 158 -25.74 7.09 7.05
N ARG A 159 -25.07 6.52 6.05
CA ARG A 159 -25.23 5.12 5.65
C ARG A 159 -24.86 4.16 6.78
N SER A 160 -23.75 4.42 7.47
CA SER A 160 -23.27 3.57 8.57
C SER A 160 -24.30 3.50 9.71
N ILE A 161 -24.96 4.61 10.04
CA ILE A 161 -26.03 4.65 11.05
C ILE A 161 -27.24 3.87 10.54
N THR A 162 -27.70 4.17 9.33
CA THR A 162 -28.90 3.57 8.74
C THR A 162 -28.78 2.06 8.63
N TRP A 163 -27.67 1.56 8.09
CA TRP A 163 -27.44 0.13 7.92
C TRP A 163 -27.25 -0.60 9.24
N THR A 164 -26.66 0.06 10.26
CA THR A 164 -26.57 -0.51 11.61
C THR A 164 -27.94 -0.61 12.26
N ASN A 165 -28.79 0.40 12.12
CA ASN A 165 -30.16 0.36 12.64
C ASN A 165 -30.97 -0.77 11.98
N GLU A 166 -30.89 -0.92 10.66
CA GLU A 166 -31.55 -2.03 9.93
C GLU A 166 -31.10 -3.41 10.44
N LEU A 167 -29.81 -3.59 10.69
CA LEU A 167 -29.27 -4.82 11.29
C LEU A 167 -29.84 -5.06 12.70
N LEU A 168 -29.84 -4.04 13.55
CA LEU A 168 -30.31 -4.15 14.93
C LEU A 168 -31.81 -4.42 15.00
N SER A 169 -32.62 -3.74 14.19
CA SER A 169 -34.06 -4.04 14.06
C SER A 169 -34.30 -5.48 13.61
N SER A 170 -33.51 -5.98 12.65
CA SER A 170 -33.63 -7.37 12.20
C SER A 170 -33.24 -8.37 13.29
N LEU A 171 -32.19 -8.10 14.04
CA LEU A 171 -31.78 -8.95 15.18
C LEU A 171 -32.83 -8.95 16.29
N GLN A 172 -33.45 -7.80 16.58
CA GLN A 172 -34.51 -7.69 17.58
C GLN A 172 -35.77 -8.47 17.15
N ASN A 173 -36.19 -8.31 15.89
CA ASN A 173 -37.35 -9.03 15.34
C ASN A 173 -37.17 -10.56 15.33
N ASN A 174 -35.92 -11.04 15.32
CA ASN A 174 -35.58 -12.46 15.35
C ASN A 174 -35.12 -12.96 16.74
N GLU A 175 -35.20 -12.13 17.79
CA GLU A 175 -34.77 -12.48 19.16
C GLU A 175 -33.28 -12.91 19.23
N LEU A 176 -32.41 -12.26 18.44
CA LEU A 176 -30.98 -12.56 18.33
C LEU A 176 -30.07 -11.52 19.00
N THR A 177 -30.62 -10.46 19.60
CA THR A 177 -29.87 -9.35 20.20
C THR A 177 -28.93 -9.78 21.34
N GLU A 178 -29.28 -10.80 22.10
CA GLU A 178 -28.39 -11.36 23.14
C GLU A 178 -27.32 -12.30 22.57
N LYS A 179 -27.56 -12.87 21.38
CA LYS A 179 -26.69 -13.87 20.75
C LYS A 179 -25.62 -13.26 19.87
N VAL A 180 -25.91 -12.12 19.23
CA VAL A 180 -25.03 -11.44 18.27
C VAL A 180 -24.65 -10.07 18.83
N LYS A 181 -23.36 -9.90 19.15
CA LYS A 181 -22.81 -8.61 19.61
C LYS A 181 -22.47 -7.74 18.41
N VAL A 182 -23.08 -6.56 18.33
CA VAL A 182 -22.86 -5.66 17.20
C VAL A 182 -21.76 -4.65 17.53
N PHE A 183 -20.77 -4.56 16.63
CA PHE A 183 -19.74 -3.53 16.64
C PHE A 183 -20.12 -2.45 15.63
N PHE A 184 -20.25 -1.22 16.12
CA PHE A 184 -20.63 -0.10 15.28
C PHE A 184 -19.43 0.40 14.45
N PRO A 185 -19.55 0.47 13.12
CA PRO A 185 -18.46 0.94 12.26
C PRO A 185 -18.30 2.46 12.35
N VAL A 186 -17.12 2.90 12.79
CA VAL A 186 -16.72 4.32 12.85
C VAL A 186 -15.87 4.63 11.60
N PRO A 187 -16.39 5.42 10.63
CA PRO A 187 -15.69 5.70 9.39
C PRO A 187 -14.40 6.50 9.60
N ASN A 188 -13.46 6.39 8.65
CA ASN A 188 -12.24 7.20 8.65
C ASN A 188 -12.50 8.62 8.13
N VAL A 189 -13.01 9.50 8.99
CA VAL A 189 -13.30 10.91 8.69
C VAL A 189 -12.90 11.78 9.87
N GLU A 190 -12.73 13.10 9.65
CA GLU A 190 -12.38 14.03 10.70
C GLU A 190 -13.47 14.12 11.79
N THR A 191 -13.06 14.48 13.01
CA THR A 191 -13.95 14.58 14.18
C THR A 191 -15.20 15.43 13.93
N SER A 192 -15.09 16.50 13.13
CA SER A 192 -16.21 17.38 12.77
C SER A 192 -17.35 16.63 12.06
N TYR A 193 -17.04 15.62 11.26
CA TYR A 193 -18.03 14.78 10.57
C TYR A 193 -18.56 13.63 11.44
N LEU A 194 -17.87 13.30 12.53
CA LEU A 194 -18.29 12.29 13.49
C LEU A 194 -19.26 12.85 14.54
N THR A 195 -19.22 14.15 14.87
CA THR A 195 -20.11 14.73 15.89
C THR A 195 -21.60 14.44 15.62
N PRO A 196 -22.15 14.70 14.42
CA PRO A 196 -23.56 14.42 14.15
C PRO A 196 -23.89 12.92 14.13
N LEU A 197 -22.91 12.08 13.75
CA LEU A 197 -23.06 10.62 13.82
C LEU A 197 -23.30 10.17 15.24
N ILE A 198 -22.49 10.72 16.13
CA ILE A 198 -22.41 10.30 17.52
C ILE A 198 -23.63 10.83 18.27
N GLU A 199 -24.11 12.03 17.94
CA GLU A 199 -25.38 12.56 18.45
C GLU A 199 -26.56 11.68 18.03
N ARG A 200 -26.71 11.39 16.74
CA ARG A 200 -27.76 10.47 16.25
C ARG A 200 -27.65 9.08 16.84
N PHE A 201 -26.43 8.58 17.02
CA PHE A 201 -26.18 7.32 17.69
C PHE A 201 -26.64 7.34 19.15
N ARG A 202 -26.42 8.45 19.88
CA ARG A 202 -26.90 8.62 21.26
C ARG A 202 -28.41 8.66 21.36
N GLU A 203 -29.07 9.27 20.38
CA GLU A 203 -30.53 9.37 20.29
C GLU A 203 -31.20 8.06 19.87
N SER A 204 -30.44 7.14 19.27
CA SER A 204 -31.00 5.85 18.82
C SER A 204 -31.35 4.92 19.98
N ASP A 205 -32.54 4.30 19.91
CA ASP A 205 -33.02 3.29 20.87
C ASP A 205 -32.12 2.04 20.93
N TYR A 206 -31.22 1.90 19.95
CA TYR A 206 -30.35 0.74 19.80
C TYR A 206 -28.99 0.87 20.48
N LYS A 207 -28.70 2.01 21.15
CA LYS A 207 -27.46 2.21 21.92
C LYS A 207 -27.18 1.07 22.91
N GLN A 208 -28.23 0.54 23.54
CA GLN A 208 -28.16 -0.57 24.50
C GLN A 208 -27.70 -1.91 23.88
N HIS A 209 -27.81 -2.06 22.56
CA HIS A 209 -27.48 -3.29 21.84
C HIS A 209 -26.06 -3.26 21.23
N ILE A 210 -25.35 -2.14 21.33
CA ILE A 210 -24.04 -1.97 20.73
C ILE A 210 -22.97 -2.31 21.76
N THR A 211 -22.10 -3.25 21.39
CA THR A 211 -21.12 -3.83 22.31
C THR A 211 -19.72 -3.24 22.14
N GLY A 212 -19.40 -2.71 20.96
CA GLY A 212 -18.07 -2.18 20.63
C GLY A 212 -18.07 -1.27 19.42
N LEU A 213 -16.91 -0.71 19.11
CA LEU A 213 -16.68 0.16 17.96
C LEU A 213 -15.67 -0.49 17.02
N ALA A 214 -15.98 -0.52 15.73
CA ALA A 214 -15.09 -0.93 14.66
C ALA A 214 -14.48 0.32 14.00
N CYS A 215 -13.27 0.69 14.39
CA CYS A 215 -12.61 1.95 14.04
C CYS A 215 -11.73 1.79 12.81
N TYR A 216 -12.03 2.59 11.78
CA TYR A 216 -11.28 2.62 10.51
C TYR A 216 -10.34 3.83 10.41
N GLY A 217 -10.52 4.85 11.25
CA GLY A 217 -9.71 6.07 11.32
C GLY A 217 -8.97 6.26 12.65
N ASP A 218 -8.50 7.48 12.88
CA ASP A 218 -7.67 7.79 14.05
C ASP A 218 -8.46 7.71 15.36
N LEU A 219 -7.96 6.95 16.33
CA LEU A 219 -8.68 6.71 17.59
C LEU A 219 -8.87 7.97 18.45
N GLN A 220 -8.00 8.97 18.29
CA GLN A 220 -8.08 10.25 19.00
C GLN A 220 -9.29 11.11 18.55
N SER A 221 -9.82 10.84 17.36
CA SER A 221 -11.04 11.50 16.86
C SER A 221 -12.31 11.06 17.60
N ILE A 222 -12.24 9.96 18.36
CA ILE A 222 -13.40 9.39 19.06
C ILE A 222 -13.67 10.22 20.32
N PRO A 223 -14.88 10.79 20.48
CA PRO A 223 -15.25 11.53 21.68
C PRO A 223 -15.16 10.71 22.97
N SER A 224 -14.92 11.39 24.08
CA SER A 224 -14.81 10.82 25.43
C SER A 224 -15.98 9.90 25.79
N ASP A 225 -17.20 10.25 25.38
CA ASP A 225 -18.42 9.54 25.76
C ASP A 225 -18.50 8.12 25.14
N LEU A 226 -17.81 7.92 24.01
CA LEU A 226 -17.69 6.62 23.35
C LEU A 226 -16.45 5.85 23.77
N SER A 227 -15.57 6.44 24.60
CA SER A 227 -14.35 5.80 25.07
C SER A 227 -14.60 4.57 25.93
N ILE A 228 -15.81 4.46 26.50
CA ILE A 228 -16.26 3.31 27.29
C ILE A 228 -16.24 2.02 26.45
N TYR A 229 -16.66 2.10 25.18
CA TYR A 229 -16.78 0.94 24.31
C TYR A 229 -15.39 0.38 23.90
N PRO A 230 -15.24 -0.96 23.85
CA PRO A 230 -14.09 -1.62 23.24
C PRO A 230 -13.90 -1.16 21.79
N LYS A 231 -12.68 -0.73 21.46
CA LYS A 231 -12.31 -0.25 20.13
C LYS A 231 -11.52 -1.34 19.38
N LEU A 232 -12.16 -1.91 18.36
CA LEU A 232 -11.52 -2.76 17.36
C LEU A 232 -10.90 -1.89 16.28
N PHE A 233 -9.58 -1.93 16.18
CA PHE A 233 -8.81 -1.16 15.21
C PHE A 233 -8.57 -1.98 13.93
N LEU A 234 -9.12 -1.52 12.82
CA LEU A 234 -9.15 -2.25 11.54
C LEU A 234 -8.13 -1.75 10.51
N ARG A 235 -7.30 -0.77 10.87
CA ARG A 235 -6.24 -0.29 9.99
C ARG A 235 -5.04 -1.26 10.02
N PRO A 236 -4.43 -1.57 8.88
CA PRO A 236 -3.27 -2.46 8.84
C PRO A 236 -2.10 -1.87 9.62
N LEU A 237 -1.55 -2.66 10.55
CA LEU A 237 -0.38 -2.33 11.34
C LEU A 237 0.81 -3.19 10.89
N LEU A 238 1.86 -2.55 10.43
CA LEU A 238 2.99 -3.23 9.77
C LEU A 238 4.14 -3.58 10.72
N THR A 239 4.15 -3.07 11.96
CA THR A 239 5.23 -3.31 12.93
C THR A 239 4.70 -3.48 14.35
N PRO A 240 5.41 -4.20 15.24
CA PRO A 240 5.03 -4.31 16.66
C PRO A 240 5.01 -2.96 17.38
N LEU A 241 5.89 -2.03 16.98
CA LEU A 241 5.90 -0.68 17.54
C LEU A 241 4.62 0.08 17.19
N ALA A 242 4.12 -0.05 15.95
CA ALA A 242 2.85 0.55 15.56
C ALA A 242 1.66 -0.03 16.35
N ILE A 243 1.73 -1.33 16.72
CA ILE A 243 0.76 -1.95 17.64
C ILE A 243 0.81 -1.29 19.02
N LEU A 244 1.98 -1.17 19.62
CA LEU A 244 2.14 -0.50 20.93
C LEU A 244 1.62 0.94 20.89
N GLN A 245 1.91 1.68 19.81
CA GLN A 245 1.43 3.04 19.60
C GLN A 245 -0.10 3.11 19.47
N SER A 246 -0.72 2.19 18.72
CA SER A 246 -2.18 2.15 18.61
C SER A 246 -2.85 1.85 19.96
N ILE A 247 -2.26 0.96 20.77
CA ILE A 247 -2.73 0.65 22.13
C ILE A 247 -2.56 1.86 23.05
N HIS A 248 -1.45 2.59 22.93
CA HIS A 248 -1.24 3.86 23.63
C HIS A 248 -2.32 4.90 23.28
N GLN A 249 -2.77 4.94 22.02
CA GLN A 249 -3.89 5.77 21.54
C GLN A 249 -5.27 5.24 21.95
N GLY A 250 -5.35 4.10 22.64
CA GLY A 250 -6.59 3.55 23.18
C GLY A 250 -7.19 2.40 22.37
N ALA A 251 -6.44 1.75 21.47
CA ALA A 251 -6.91 0.54 20.81
C ALA A 251 -7.04 -0.61 21.82
N ASP A 252 -8.19 -1.30 21.82
CA ASP A 252 -8.43 -2.44 22.70
C ASP A 252 -8.24 -3.78 21.97
N ILE A 253 -8.59 -3.81 20.68
CA ILE A 253 -8.56 -5.03 19.88
C ILE A 253 -7.87 -4.72 18.55
N ILE A 254 -6.86 -5.52 18.20
CA ILE A 254 -6.00 -5.31 17.03
C ILE A 254 -6.17 -6.44 16.01
N MET A 255 -6.12 -6.12 14.72
CA MET A 255 -6.07 -7.14 13.67
C MET A 255 -4.67 -7.76 13.55
N ALA A 256 -4.60 -9.09 13.52
CA ALA A 256 -3.34 -9.84 13.38
C ALA A 256 -2.89 -10.04 11.91
N ASP A 257 -3.19 -9.09 11.01
CA ASP A 257 -2.82 -9.19 9.58
C ASP A 257 -1.31 -9.35 9.38
N LEU A 258 -0.52 -8.68 10.24
CA LEU A 258 0.93 -8.75 10.25
C LEU A 258 1.45 -10.19 10.37
N VAL A 259 0.76 -11.04 11.13
CA VAL A 259 1.15 -12.43 11.36
C VAL A 259 1.02 -13.23 10.06
N ASN A 260 -0.07 -13.06 9.31
CA ASN A 260 -0.27 -13.73 8.03
C ASN A 260 0.76 -13.26 6.99
N GLN A 261 0.96 -11.93 6.87
CA GLN A 261 1.92 -11.36 5.91
C GLN A 261 3.35 -11.83 6.17
N ALA A 262 3.77 -11.85 7.44
CA ALA A 262 5.09 -12.31 7.83
C ALA A 262 5.26 -13.82 7.57
N SER A 263 4.27 -14.63 7.96
CA SER A 263 4.34 -16.08 7.81
C SER A 263 4.37 -16.49 6.34
N ASP A 264 3.51 -15.89 5.50
CA ASP A 264 3.53 -16.10 4.05
C ASP A 264 4.91 -15.76 3.45
N SER A 265 5.55 -14.69 3.93
CA SER A 265 6.87 -14.29 3.48
C SER A 265 8.02 -15.15 4.03
N GLY A 266 7.75 -16.10 4.94
CA GLY A 266 8.77 -16.90 5.63
C GLY A 266 9.56 -16.10 6.68
N ILE A 267 8.96 -15.05 7.24
CA ILE A 267 9.54 -14.25 8.31
C ILE A 267 9.07 -14.81 9.67
N ALA A 268 10.02 -15.21 10.52
CA ALA A 268 9.76 -15.77 11.84
C ALA A 268 10.06 -14.75 12.95
N PHE A 269 9.07 -14.37 13.76
CA PHE A 269 9.20 -13.34 14.80
C PHE A 269 10.17 -13.74 15.91
N THR A 270 10.85 -12.75 16.49
CA THR A 270 11.83 -12.95 17.57
C THR A 270 11.65 -11.96 18.72
N PHE A 271 10.80 -10.94 18.55
CA PHE A 271 10.59 -9.93 19.57
C PHE A 271 9.81 -10.48 20.76
N THR A 272 10.07 -9.88 21.92
CA THR A 272 9.33 -10.09 23.17
C THR A 272 8.96 -8.75 23.77
N PHE A 273 7.89 -8.73 24.56
CA PHE A 273 7.50 -7.55 25.33
C PHE A 273 7.19 -7.97 26.78
N PRO A 274 7.73 -7.26 27.80
CA PRO A 274 8.76 -6.23 27.71
C PRO A 274 10.05 -6.72 27.04
N ALA A 275 10.83 -5.79 26.49
CA ALA A 275 12.08 -6.13 25.82
C ALA A 275 13.13 -6.63 26.83
N PRO A 276 13.99 -7.60 26.45
CA PRO A 276 14.98 -8.17 27.36
C PRO A 276 16.05 -7.12 27.70
N VAL A 277 16.33 -6.93 29.00
CA VAL A 277 17.21 -5.85 29.49
C VAL A 277 18.70 -6.17 29.31
N GLU A 278 19.05 -7.43 29.05
CA GLU A 278 20.44 -7.92 29.02
C GLU A 278 21.26 -7.53 27.78
N ASN A 279 20.69 -6.74 26.86
CA ASN A 279 21.34 -6.43 25.59
C ASN A 279 22.31 -5.23 25.73
N LEU A 280 23.46 -5.49 26.36
CA LEU A 280 24.56 -4.57 26.67
C LEU A 280 25.48 -4.22 25.48
N LEU A 281 25.16 -4.70 24.28
CA LEU A 281 25.93 -4.43 23.06
C LEU A 281 25.18 -3.35 22.27
N ASN A 282 25.87 -2.29 21.81
CA ASN A 282 25.33 -1.15 21.05
C ASN A 282 24.68 -1.51 19.67
N ARG A 283 24.15 -2.72 19.48
CA ARG A 283 23.46 -3.18 18.27
C ARG A 283 22.00 -3.47 18.59
N LYS A 284 21.09 -2.87 17.82
CA LYS A 284 19.66 -3.14 17.91
C LYS A 284 19.35 -4.61 17.56
N LEU A 285 18.39 -5.21 18.27
CA LEU A 285 17.90 -6.55 17.97
C LEU A 285 17.06 -6.54 16.69
N GLU A 286 17.10 -7.64 15.94
CA GLU A 286 16.18 -7.89 14.82
C GLU A 286 14.80 -8.26 15.39
N LEU A 287 13.72 -7.75 14.77
CA LEU A 287 12.34 -8.09 15.14
C LEU A 287 11.94 -9.50 14.68
N ALA A 288 12.61 -10.02 13.65
CA ALA A 288 12.33 -11.32 13.09
C ALA A 288 13.51 -11.83 12.26
N TRP A 289 13.48 -13.13 11.96
CA TRP A 289 14.40 -13.77 11.03
C TRP A 289 13.76 -13.98 9.67
N ASP A 290 14.50 -13.66 8.61
CA ASP A 290 14.18 -14.12 7.26
C ASP A 290 14.70 -15.56 7.07
N MET A 291 13.78 -16.53 7.12
CA MET A 291 14.12 -17.95 7.06
C MET A 291 14.57 -18.41 5.67
N TRP A 292 14.51 -17.56 4.65
CA TRP A 292 15.09 -17.82 3.33
C TRP A 292 16.60 -17.58 3.26
N ASN A 293 17.16 -16.87 4.25
CA ASN A 293 18.58 -16.53 4.28
C ASN A 293 19.45 -17.78 4.51
N ASN A 294 20.43 -18.01 3.62
CA ASN A 294 21.38 -19.12 3.69
C ASN A 294 22.20 -19.17 4.99
N ARG A 295 22.28 -18.07 5.76
CA ARG A 295 22.90 -18.09 7.10
C ARG A 295 22.27 -19.13 8.02
N PHE A 296 20.99 -19.46 7.81
CA PHE A 296 20.25 -20.41 8.63
C PHE A 296 20.36 -21.85 8.16
N ALA A 297 21.00 -22.14 7.02
CA ALA A 297 21.08 -23.48 6.44
C ALA A 297 21.75 -24.52 7.36
N THR A 298 22.60 -24.08 8.29
CA THR A 298 23.31 -24.94 9.26
C THR A 298 23.03 -24.55 10.71
N ASP A 299 22.09 -23.63 10.95
CA ASP A 299 21.76 -23.17 12.29
C ASP A 299 20.83 -24.17 13.00
N LEU A 300 21.37 -24.93 13.94
CA LEU A 300 20.64 -25.93 14.71
C LEU A 300 19.84 -25.34 15.89
N SER A 301 19.91 -24.03 16.12
CA SER A 301 19.13 -23.37 17.17
C SER A 301 17.64 -23.26 16.80
N PRO A 302 16.72 -23.15 17.78
CA PRO A 302 15.30 -22.92 17.50
C PRO A 302 15.06 -21.53 16.91
N LEU A 303 13.89 -21.30 16.29
CA LEU A 303 13.54 -19.97 15.72
C LEU A 303 13.77 -18.85 16.74
N GLN A 304 13.26 -19.02 17.96
CA GLN A 304 13.51 -18.14 19.09
C GLN A 304 13.94 -18.94 20.33
N PRO A 305 15.11 -18.66 20.93
CA PRO A 305 15.52 -19.29 22.18
C PRO A 305 14.50 -19.04 23.30
N GLY A 306 14.15 -20.09 24.04
CA GLY A 306 13.18 -20.02 25.15
C GLY A 306 11.71 -20.00 24.73
N CYS A 307 11.38 -20.05 23.43
CA CYS A 307 10.01 -20.16 22.95
C CYS A 307 9.45 -21.56 23.23
N SER A 308 8.23 -21.64 23.78
CA SER A 308 7.56 -22.90 24.13
C SER A 308 6.61 -23.42 23.04
N CYS A 309 6.63 -22.83 21.83
CA CYS A 309 5.84 -23.33 20.72
C CYS A 309 6.35 -24.70 20.23
N ASN A 310 5.44 -25.52 19.68
CA ASN A 310 5.75 -26.86 19.18
C ASN A 310 6.91 -26.85 18.16
N THR A 311 6.95 -25.82 17.29
CA THR A 311 8.02 -25.65 16.30
C THR A 311 9.39 -25.47 16.97
N CYS A 312 9.51 -24.57 17.94
CA CYS A 312 10.79 -24.29 18.61
C CYS A 312 11.25 -25.43 19.53
N GLN A 313 10.32 -26.24 20.06
CA GLN A 313 10.66 -27.39 20.90
C GLN A 313 11.19 -28.58 20.09
N SER A 314 10.73 -28.73 18.85
CA SER A 314 11.00 -29.95 18.05
C SER A 314 11.94 -29.73 16.87
N TYR A 315 12.05 -28.51 16.35
CA TYR A 315 12.72 -28.23 15.09
C TYR A 315 13.72 -27.06 15.17
N SER A 316 14.76 -27.15 14.36
CA SER A 316 15.78 -26.11 14.22
C SER A 316 15.47 -25.12 13.09
N ARG A 317 16.13 -23.97 13.12
CA ARG A 317 16.14 -22.99 12.03
C ARG A 317 16.58 -23.60 10.70
N ALA A 318 17.62 -24.45 10.72
CA ALA A 318 18.09 -25.17 9.54
C ALA A 318 17.01 -26.04 8.91
N TYR A 319 16.21 -26.73 9.73
CA TYR A 319 15.12 -27.55 9.24
C TYR A 319 14.01 -26.71 8.60
N VAL A 320 13.57 -25.64 9.26
CA VAL A 320 12.56 -24.72 8.72
C VAL A 320 13.05 -24.04 7.43
N HIS A 321 14.31 -23.59 7.41
CA HIS A 321 14.96 -23.04 6.22
C HIS A 321 14.95 -24.05 5.06
N HIS A 322 15.34 -25.30 5.32
CA HIS A 322 15.33 -26.36 4.33
C HIS A 322 13.93 -26.59 3.74
N LEU A 323 12.89 -26.67 4.58
CA LEU A 323 11.51 -26.86 4.11
C LEU A 323 11.04 -25.71 3.22
N LEU A 324 11.32 -24.46 3.60
CA LEU A 324 10.96 -23.29 2.78
C LEU A 324 11.72 -23.29 1.45
N GLN A 325 13.02 -23.59 1.45
CA GLN A 325 13.82 -23.71 0.23
C GLN A 325 13.32 -24.84 -0.69
N ALA A 326 12.91 -25.97 -0.11
CA ALA A 326 12.29 -27.08 -0.82
C ALA A 326 10.85 -26.77 -1.29
N ARG A 327 10.28 -25.63 -0.87
CA ARG A 327 8.89 -25.21 -1.13
C ARG A 327 7.86 -26.19 -0.59
N GLU A 328 8.19 -26.84 0.51
CA GLU A 328 7.29 -27.73 1.24
C GLU A 328 6.33 -26.92 2.11
N LEU A 329 5.02 -27.21 2.02
CA LEU A 329 3.99 -26.44 2.72
C LEU A 329 4.18 -26.42 4.24
N VAL A 330 4.76 -27.49 4.80
CA VAL A 330 5.05 -27.63 6.23
C VAL A 330 5.94 -26.50 6.76
N GLY A 331 6.82 -25.94 5.93
CA GLY A 331 7.65 -24.80 6.31
C GLY A 331 6.82 -23.58 6.73
N TRP A 332 5.76 -23.26 5.98
CA TRP A 332 4.84 -22.16 6.31
C TRP A 332 3.97 -22.48 7.52
N ILE A 333 3.54 -23.74 7.69
CA ILE A 333 2.80 -24.20 8.89
C ILE A 333 3.63 -23.93 10.15
N MET A 334 4.91 -24.32 10.14
CA MET A 334 5.82 -24.15 11.28
C MET A 334 6.06 -22.68 11.63
N VAL A 335 6.26 -21.83 10.62
CA VAL A 335 6.43 -20.38 10.80
C VAL A 335 5.13 -19.75 11.33
N GLN A 336 3.98 -20.15 10.81
CA GLN A 336 2.67 -19.65 11.24
C GLN A 336 2.37 -20.01 12.70
N GLN A 337 2.60 -21.26 13.10
CA GLN A 337 2.45 -21.69 14.51
C GLN A 337 3.35 -20.89 15.43
N HIS A 338 4.62 -20.71 15.06
CA HIS A 338 5.58 -19.93 15.83
C HIS A 338 5.15 -18.47 15.96
N ASN A 339 4.78 -17.83 14.86
CA ASN A 339 4.41 -16.42 14.85
C ASN A 339 3.14 -16.14 15.65
N ILE A 340 2.13 -17.01 15.59
CA ILE A 340 0.92 -16.91 16.42
C ILE A 340 1.29 -16.98 17.91
N HIS A 341 2.13 -17.93 18.30
CA HIS A 341 2.55 -18.09 19.68
C HIS A 341 3.33 -16.88 20.21
N VAL A 342 4.28 -16.36 19.41
CA VAL A 342 5.03 -15.14 19.76
C VAL A 342 4.09 -13.93 19.89
N PHE A 343 3.13 -13.79 18.98
CA PHE A 343 2.15 -12.72 19.02
C PHE A 343 1.22 -12.82 20.23
N HIS A 344 0.82 -14.04 20.62
CA HIS A 344 0.07 -14.29 21.85
C HIS A 344 0.84 -13.83 23.09
N ASN A 345 2.11 -14.24 23.22
CA ASN A 345 2.96 -13.85 24.34
C ASN A 345 3.24 -12.33 24.36
N PHE A 346 3.36 -11.71 23.19
CA PHE A 346 3.50 -10.26 23.07
C PHE A 346 2.30 -9.52 23.67
N PHE A 347 1.08 -9.92 23.35
CA PHE A 347 -0.13 -9.32 23.95
C PHE A 347 -0.28 -9.66 25.45
N ALA A 348 0.18 -10.83 25.89
CA ALA A 348 0.24 -11.15 27.32
C ALA A 348 1.17 -10.18 28.07
N GLY A 349 2.38 -9.96 27.56
CA GLY A 349 3.33 -9.01 28.12
C GLY A 349 2.83 -7.57 28.10
N ILE A 350 2.09 -7.17 27.06
CA ILE A 350 1.46 -5.84 27.01
C ILE A 350 0.49 -5.68 28.18
N ARG A 351 -0.40 -6.65 28.40
CA ARG A 351 -1.35 -6.62 29.51
C ARG A 351 -0.62 -6.55 30.85
N ASP A 352 0.44 -7.34 31.05
CA ASP A 352 1.18 -7.35 32.30
C ASP A 352 1.90 -6.02 32.56
N SER A 353 2.46 -5.40 31.52
CA SER A 353 3.09 -4.08 31.61
C SER A 353 2.07 -2.96 31.91
N ILE A 354 0.87 -3.02 31.34
CA ILE A 354 -0.22 -2.08 31.65
C ILE A 354 -0.67 -2.27 33.11
N LYS A 355 -0.85 -3.51 33.60
CA LYS A 355 -1.19 -3.78 35.01
C LYS A 355 -0.13 -3.22 35.96
N ALA A 356 1.14 -3.31 35.58
CA ALA A 356 2.26 -2.81 36.37
C ALA A 356 2.46 -1.28 36.28
N GLY A 357 1.71 -0.57 35.43
CA GLY A 357 1.88 0.87 35.21
C GLY A 357 3.16 1.26 34.45
N ASN A 358 3.85 0.28 33.84
CA ASN A 358 5.14 0.48 33.18
C ASN A 358 5.05 0.58 31.64
N PHE A 359 3.84 0.49 31.07
CA PHE A 359 3.61 0.37 29.63
C PHE A 359 4.37 1.39 28.76
N LEU A 360 4.35 2.68 29.14
CA LEU A 360 5.08 3.72 28.41
C LEU A 360 6.58 3.49 28.43
N ARG A 361 7.13 3.22 29.61
CA ARG A 361 8.55 2.94 29.80
C ARG A 361 8.99 1.71 29.01
N ASP A 362 8.23 0.63 29.08
CA ASP A 362 8.55 -0.61 28.37
C ASP A 362 8.46 -0.44 26.84
N THR A 363 7.54 0.40 26.37
CA THR A 363 7.44 0.77 24.95
C THR A 363 8.66 1.59 24.48
N GLU A 364 9.11 2.56 25.27
CA GLU A 364 10.34 3.31 24.97
C GLU A 364 11.58 2.42 24.98
N ILE A 365 11.66 1.47 25.92
CA ILE A 365 12.74 0.48 25.97
C ILE A 365 12.67 -0.40 24.71
N PHE A 366 11.48 -0.84 24.31
CA PHE A 366 11.29 -1.65 23.11
C PHE A 366 11.80 -0.93 21.84
N GLU A 367 11.46 0.36 21.66
CA GLU A 367 11.91 1.18 20.52
C GLU A 367 13.44 1.37 20.48
N LYS A 368 14.07 1.48 21.66
CA LYS A 368 15.53 1.60 21.79
C LYS A 368 16.24 0.29 21.47
N ILE A 369 15.72 -0.83 21.96
CA ILE A 369 16.35 -2.16 21.85
C ILE A 369 16.15 -2.77 20.46
N TYR A 370 14.95 -2.69 19.89
CA TYR A 370 14.65 -3.33 18.60
C TYR A 370 14.85 -2.40 17.40
N SER A 371 15.14 -3.02 16.26
CA SER A 371 15.12 -2.35 14.96
C SER A 371 13.68 -1.93 14.60
N PRO A 372 13.48 -0.80 13.91
CA PRO A 372 12.14 -0.27 13.65
C PRO A 372 11.33 -1.10 12.65
N ASN A 373 12.01 -1.77 11.72
CA ASN A 373 11.40 -2.49 10.60
C ASN A 373 11.79 -3.98 10.61
N PHE A 374 10.91 -4.81 10.05
CA PHE A 374 11.21 -6.21 9.77
C PHE A 374 12.35 -6.36 8.75
N PRO A 375 13.06 -7.50 8.74
CA PRO A 375 14.05 -7.78 7.70
C PRO A 375 13.41 -7.77 6.32
N ARG A 376 14.20 -7.41 5.29
CA ARG A 376 13.75 -7.44 3.90
C ARG A 376 13.41 -8.89 3.51
N THR A 377 12.21 -9.09 2.97
CA THR A 377 11.75 -10.39 2.49
C THR A 377 12.56 -10.82 1.25
N THR A 378 13.17 -12.00 1.30
CA THR A 378 13.84 -12.61 0.13
C THR A 378 13.04 -13.77 -0.48
N GLY A 379 12.06 -14.30 0.26
CA GLY A 379 11.14 -15.34 -0.21
C GLY A 379 10.04 -14.84 -1.15
N LEU A 380 9.58 -15.73 -2.03
CA LEU A 380 8.44 -15.49 -2.93
C LEU A 380 7.08 -15.80 -2.26
N GLY A 381 7.11 -16.39 -1.06
CA GLY A 381 5.94 -16.84 -0.32
C GLY A 381 5.17 -17.99 -0.99
N PRO A 382 4.04 -18.40 -0.41
CA PRO A 382 3.21 -19.45 -0.98
C PRO A 382 2.58 -18.97 -2.29
N ARG A 383 2.19 -19.90 -3.17
CA ARG A 383 1.48 -19.56 -4.40
C ARG A 383 0.17 -18.84 -4.07
N LYS A 384 0.10 -17.54 -4.39
CA LYS A 384 -1.15 -16.78 -4.31
C LYS A 384 -2.22 -17.39 -5.21
N ARG A 385 -3.44 -17.52 -4.68
CA ARG A 385 -4.63 -18.00 -5.40
C ARG A 385 -5.46 -16.80 -5.88
N GLY A 386 -6.33 -17.02 -6.87
CA GLY A 386 -7.08 -15.93 -7.54
C GLY A 386 -7.87 -15.00 -6.62
N TYR A 387 -8.34 -15.49 -5.46
CA TYR A 387 -9.03 -14.63 -4.48
C TYR A 387 -8.09 -13.71 -3.69
N GLN A 388 -6.79 -14.02 -3.61
CA GLN A 388 -5.74 -13.19 -2.99
C GLN A 388 -5.14 -12.19 -3.98
N MET A 389 -5.45 -12.34 -5.28
CA MET A 389 -4.96 -11.46 -6.32
C MET A 389 -5.92 -10.29 -6.50
N ASP A 390 -5.38 -9.11 -6.73
CA ASP A 390 -6.17 -8.05 -7.34
C ASP A 390 -6.41 -8.43 -8.81
N LEU A 391 -7.66 -8.71 -9.14
CA LEU A 391 -8.08 -9.05 -10.50
C LEU A 391 -8.23 -7.82 -11.39
N THR A 392 -8.12 -6.61 -10.82
CA THR A 392 -8.27 -5.34 -11.56
C THR A 392 -6.96 -4.84 -12.15
N ASP A 393 -5.81 -5.29 -11.62
CA ASP A 393 -4.47 -4.95 -12.10
C ASP A 393 -3.82 -6.09 -12.90
N VAL A 394 -3.14 -5.75 -14.00
CA VAL A 394 -2.27 -6.67 -14.75
C VAL A 394 -0.98 -6.89 -13.96
N GLN A 395 -1.05 -7.72 -12.91
CA GLN A 395 0.11 -8.08 -12.11
C GLN A 395 1.08 -8.96 -12.92
N PRO A 396 2.40 -8.68 -12.90
CA PRO A 396 3.37 -9.56 -13.54
C PRO A 396 3.29 -10.95 -12.91
N LYS A 397 3.44 -12.02 -13.71
CA LYS A 397 3.44 -13.40 -13.19
C LYS A 397 4.57 -13.55 -12.16
N GLU A 398 4.23 -13.51 -10.86
CA GLU A 398 5.18 -13.70 -9.76
C GLU A 398 5.82 -15.11 -9.81
N ASN A 399 5.08 -16.09 -10.32
CA ASN A 399 5.55 -17.47 -10.46
C ASN A 399 6.18 -17.71 -11.84
N LYS A 400 7.52 -17.76 -11.89
CA LYS A 400 8.24 -18.29 -13.06
C LYS A 400 8.02 -19.81 -13.15
N PRO A 401 7.77 -20.38 -14.34
CA PRO A 401 7.64 -21.83 -14.51
C PRO A 401 8.93 -22.53 -14.04
N SER A 402 8.78 -23.62 -13.29
CA SER A 402 9.90 -24.44 -12.77
C SER A 402 10.50 -25.36 -13.83
N TRP A 403 9.87 -25.46 -15.00
CA TRP A 403 10.31 -26.31 -16.09
C TRP A 403 11.08 -25.50 -17.12
N VAL A 404 12.24 -26.03 -17.51
CA VAL A 404 13.03 -25.56 -18.65
C VAL A 404 12.91 -26.62 -19.73
N GLN A 405 12.64 -26.20 -20.97
CA GLN A 405 12.59 -27.09 -22.11
C GLN A 405 13.96 -27.78 -22.26
N LEU A 406 13.99 -29.11 -22.09
CA LEU A 406 15.17 -29.91 -22.36
C LEU A 406 15.51 -29.71 -23.84
N LYS A 407 16.62 -29.01 -24.12
CA LYS A 407 17.14 -28.87 -25.48
C LYS A 407 17.72 -30.22 -25.88
N SER A 408 17.27 -30.75 -27.02
CA SER A 408 17.87 -31.93 -27.64
C SER A 408 19.33 -31.61 -28.00
N GLU A 409 20.26 -32.38 -27.43
CA GLU A 409 21.69 -32.25 -27.69
C GLU A 409 22.01 -32.73 -29.11
N THR A 410 22.47 -31.83 -29.96
CA THR A 410 23.44 -32.15 -31.01
C THR A 410 24.60 -31.17 -30.90
N ASN A 411 25.71 -31.73 -30.42
CA ASN A 411 27.12 -31.33 -30.47
C ASN A 411 27.44 -29.96 -31.09
N ASP A 412 27.95 -29.06 -30.24
CA ASP A 412 29.28 -28.46 -30.45
C ASP A 412 29.89 -28.09 -29.09
N ALA A 413 31.12 -28.53 -28.90
CA ALA A 413 31.82 -28.60 -27.62
C ALA A 413 32.54 -27.29 -27.25
N GLU A 414 32.45 -26.96 -25.96
CA GLU A 414 33.40 -26.24 -25.10
C GLU A 414 33.78 -24.80 -25.52
N THR A 415 33.31 -23.79 -24.78
CA THR A 415 34.04 -23.37 -23.58
C THR A 415 33.16 -22.58 -22.60
N SER A 416 33.39 -22.87 -21.31
CA SER A 416 32.69 -22.43 -20.11
C SER A 416 32.32 -20.94 -20.02
N HIS A 417 31.02 -20.63 -19.98
CA HIS A 417 30.52 -19.35 -19.48
C HIS A 417 30.30 -19.42 -17.96
N THR A 418 31.29 -18.93 -17.22
CA THR A 418 31.13 -18.44 -15.85
C THR A 418 30.08 -17.33 -15.82
N THR A 419 28.94 -17.61 -15.20
CA THR A 419 28.01 -16.59 -14.72
C THR A 419 28.60 -15.99 -13.44
N LYS A 420 29.22 -14.81 -13.57
CA LYS A 420 29.55 -13.95 -12.43
C LYS A 420 28.79 -12.63 -12.52
N LYS A 421 28.17 -12.29 -11.39
CA LYS A 421 27.68 -10.98 -10.93
C LYS A 421 26.55 -10.29 -11.71
N LYS A 422 25.36 -10.31 -11.10
CA LYS A 422 24.61 -9.07 -10.81
C LYS A 422 24.43 -8.94 -9.30
N GLU A 423 25.43 -8.35 -8.67
CA GLU A 423 25.27 -7.68 -7.38
C GLU A 423 24.60 -6.32 -7.61
N SER A 424 23.65 -6.01 -6.71
CA SER A 424 23.27 -4.70 -6.18
C SER A 424 23.07 -3.48 -7.11
N ILE A 425 21.87 -2.90 -7.01
CA ILE A 425 21.57 -1.53 -6.54
C ILE A 425 20.10 -1.60 -6.06
N GLN A 426 19.82 -1.71 -4.76
CA GLN A 426 19.42 -0.60 -3.86
C GLN A 426 18.39 0.32 -4.55
N GLY A 427 17.11 0.27 -4.18
CA GLY A 427 16.66 0.76 -2.88
C GLY A 427 16.75 2.28 -2.88
N PHE A 428 15.84 2.95 -3.60
CA PHE A 428 15.56 4.35 -3.32
C PHE A 428 14.60 4.39 -2.13
N GLN A 429 15.13 4.87 -1.00
CA GLN A 429 14.31 5.44 0.05
C GLN A 429 13.65 6.69 -0.54
N GLU A 430 12.32 6.76 -0.48
CA GLU A 430 11.61 8.04 -0.47
C GLU A 430 11.99 8.74 0.84
N SER A 431 13.14 9.39 0.84
CA SER A 431 13.38 10.50 1.75
C SER A 431 12.42 11.60 1.33
N GLU A 432 11.62 12.08 2.27
CA GLU A 432 10.81 13.29 2.20
C GLU A 432 11.56 14.38 1.42
N LEU A 433 11.23 14.51 0.13
CA LEU A 433 11.54 15.71 -0.63
C LEU A 433 10.42 16.70 -0.31
N PRO A 434 10.73 17.97 -0.03
CA PRO A 434 9.69 18.98 0.13
C PRO A 434 8.80 18.94 -1.11
N GLU A 435 7.49 18.85 -0.92
CA GLU A 435 6.53 18.92 -2.02
C GLU A 435 6.87 20.14 -2.87
N MET A 436 7.37 19.92 -4.10
CA MET A 436 7.56 21.02 -5.05
C MET A 436 6.22 21.68 -5.27
N ASP A 437 6.16 22.97 -4.98
CA ASP A 437 4.95 23.75 -5.15
C ASP A 437 4.49 23.68 -6.61
N THR A 438 3.32 23.06 -6.80
CA THR A 438 2.78 22.70 -8.12
C THR A 438 2.67 23.88 -9.08
N THR A 439 2.57 25.10 -8.54
CA THR A 439 2.52 26.36 -9.29
C THR A 439 3.85 26.73 -9.95
N VAL A 440 4.98 26.50 -9.27
CA VAL A 440 6.32 26.81 -9.79
C VAL A 440 6.70 25.87 -10.93
N SER A 441 6.40 24.57 -10.80
CA SER A 441 6.64 23.61 -11.89
C SER A 441 5.76 23.89 -13.12
N ASN A 442 4.48 24.25 -12.92
CA ASN A 442 3.59 24.60 -14.03
C ASN A 442 4.08 25.86 -14.78
N PHE A 443 4.73 26.78 -14.08
CA PHE A 443 5.35 27.95 -14.70
C PHE A 443 6.55 27.58 -15.56
N ALA A 444 7.44 26.69 -15.06
CA ALA A 444 8.58 26.19 -15.81
C ALA A 444 8.16 25.49 -17.12
N ASP A 445 7.10 24.68 -17.07
CA ASP A 445 6.53 24.00 -18.23
C ASP A 445 5.90 24.98 -19.25
N ASN A 446 5.23 26.02 -18.77
CA ASN A 446 4.69 27.08 -19.63
C ASN A 446 5.80 27.94 -20.26
N TYR A 447 6.88 28.21 -19.53
CA TYR A 447 8.05 28.93 -20.04
C TYR A 447 8.84 28.11 -21.07
N ALA A 448 8.93 26.79 -20.88
CA ALA A 448 9.49 25.89 -21.87
C ALA A 448 8.70 25.92 -23.20
N ALA A 449 7.38 26.08 -23.12
CA ALA A 449 6.47 26.09 -24.27
C ALA A 449 6.39 27.44 -25.05
N LEU A 450 6.97 28.53 -24.54
CA LEU A 450 7.02 29.82 -25.24
C LEU A 450 7.98 29.77 -26.43
N SER A 451 7.53 30.32 -27.57
CA SER A 451 8.35 30.52 -28.77
C SER A 451 9.22 31.76 -28.65
N ASP A 452 10.39 31.77 -29.31
CA ASP A 452 11.43 32.83 -29.24
C ASP A 452 10.98 34.28 -29.56
N ASN A 453 9.72 34.50 -29.93
CA ASN A 453 9.15 35.80 -30.32
C ASN A 453 8.30 36.49 -29.22
N GLN A 454 8.15 35.92 -28.02
CA GLN A 454 7.59 36.62 -26.87
C GLN A 454 8.70 37.12 -25.94
N SER A 455 8.69 38.41 -25.63
CA SER A 455 9.67 39.05 -24.77
C SER A 455 9.54 38.50 -23.34
N VAL A 456 10.58 37.82 -22.89
CA VAL A 456 10.72 37.27 -21.53
C VAL A 456 10.46 38.35 -20.46
N SER A 457 10.75 39.61 -20.76
CA SER A 457 10.56 40.76 -19.88
C SER A 457 9.10 41.07 -19.55
N GLU A 458 8.14 40.82 -20.44
CA GLU A 458 6.73 41.15 -20.19
C GLU A 458 6.08 40.18 -19.19
N LEU A 459 6.45 38.90 -19.25
CA LEU A 459 5.96 37.87 -18.31
C LEU A 459 6.60 37.99 -16.92
N GLU A 460 7.83 38.51 -16.84
CA GLU A 460 8.45 38.86 -15.57
C GLU A 460 7.68 40.00 -14.90
N GLU A 461 7.42 41.10 -15.61
CA GLU A 461 6.72 42.28 -15.06
C GLU A 461 5.30 41.96 -14.57
N ASP A 462 4.51 41.20 -15.33
CA ASP A 462 3.16 40.79 -14.93
C ASP A 462 3.16 39.90 -13.67
N LEU A 463 4.16 39.02 -13.53
CA LEU A 463 4.30 38.12 -12.39
C LEU A 463 4.81 38.85 -11.12
N PHE A 464 5.73 39.81 -11.30
CA PHE A 464 6.20 40.66 -10.20
C PHE A 464 5.07 41.52 -9.64
N ALA A 465 4.17 42.02 -10.51
CA ALA A 465 2.99 42.77 -10.13
C ALA A 465 1.96 41.93 -9.34
N GLU A 466 1.71 40.68 -9.73
CA GLU A 466 0.81 39.77 -8.96
C GLU A 466 1.39 39.39 -7.58
N LEU A 467 2.72 39.40 -7.43
CA LEU A 467 3.40 39.14 -6.15
C LEU A 467 3.47 40.39 -5.24
N ASP A 468 3.23 41.59 -5.78
CA ASP A 468 3.15 42.85 -5.01
C ASP A 468 1.91 42.94 -4.11
N ASP A 469 0.86 42.17 -4.40
CA ASP A 469 -0.40 42.14 -3.64
C ASP A 469 -0.35 41.25 -2.38
N ILE A 470 0.81 40.69 -2.02
CA ILE A 470 0.99 39.80 -0.85
C ILE A 470 1.63 40.57 0.32
N ASP A 471 0.92 40.66 1.44
CA ASP A 471 1.35 41.38 2.66
C ASP A 471 2.56 40.73 3.39
N ASP A 472 2.86 39.46 3.13
CA ASP A 472 3.98 38.72 3.76
C ASP A 472 5.27 38.80 2.92
N THR A 473 6.17 39.70 3.34
CA THR A 473 7.45 39.98 2.70
C THR A 473 8.40 38.77 2.67
N ALA A 474 8.38 37.90 3.69
CA ALA A 474 9.29 36.76 3.78
C ALA A 474 8.90 35.63 2.81
N TYR A 475 7.59 35.39 2.66
CA TYR A 475 7.07 34.42 1.69
C TYR A 475 7.32 34.89 0.25
N ARG A 476 7.16 36.19 -0.02
CA ARG A 476 7.41 36.79 -1.32
C ARG A 476 8.86 36.62 -1.77
N GLU A 477 9.83 36.92 -0.91
CA GLU A 477 11.26 36.79 -1.23
C GLU A 477 11.66 35.33 -1.49
N SER A 478 11.21 34.39 -0.64
CA SER A 478 11.50 32.96 -0.83
C SER A 478 10.91 32.39 -2.13
N ARG A 479 9.72 32.86 -2.51
CA ARG A 479 9.02 32.45 -3.73
C ARG A 479 9.65 33.03 -4.99
N LEU A 480 10.06 34.30 -4.96
CA LEU A 480 10.82 34.95 -6.03
C LEU A 480 12.17 34.27 -6.27
N GLN A 481 12.85 33.84 -5.21
CA GLN A 481 14.09 33.10 -5.33
C GLN A 481 13.87 31.73 -5.98
N SER A 482 12.86 30.99 -5.54
CA SER A 482 12.54 29.66 -6.11
C SER A 482 12.18 29.72 -7.60
N LEU A 483 11.44 30.76 -8.02
CA LEU A 483 11.09 30.99 -9.42
C LEU A 483 12.32 31.35 -10.28
N LYS A 484 13.22 32.20 -9.77
CA LYS A 484 14.47 32.54 -10.47
C LYS A 484 15.37 31.31 -10.67
N GLU A 485 15.47 30.46 -9.66
CA GLU A 485 16.28 29.23 -9.74
C GLU A 485 15.72 28.20 -10.73
N GLU A 486 14.40 28.09 -10.88
CA GLU A 486 13.78 27.24 -11.90
C GLU A 486 13.91 27.83 -13.31
N PHE A 487 13.77 29.15 -13.45
CA PHE A 487 13.95 29.86 -14.71
C PHE A 487 15.37 29.67 -15.28
N GLU A 488 16.38 29.82 -14.43
CA GLU A 488 17.78 29.61 -14.80
C GLU A 488 18.02 28.15 -15.23
N ARG A 489 17.39 27.18 -14.54
CA ARG A 489 17.46 25.76 -14.90
C ARG A 489 16.87 25.46 -16.27
N VAL A 490 15.69 25.99 -16.59
CA VAL A 490 15.07 25.80 -17.91
C VAL A 490 15.89 26.47 -19.00
N SER A 491 16.42 27.66 -18.76
CA SER A 491 17.26 28.40 -19.72
C SER A 491 18.56 27.65 -20.03
N ILE A 492 19.28 27.18 -19.00
CA ILE A 492 20.49 26.36 -19.17
C ILE A 492 20.17 25.05 -19.90
N ALA A 493 19.01 24.45 -19.65
CA ALA A 493 18.58 23.23 -20.35
C ALA A 493 18.35 23.51 -21.86
N LYS A 494 17.68 24.63 -22.20
CA LYS A 494 17.51 25.08 -23.60
C LYS A 494 18.84 25.28 -24.30
N GLU A 495 19.79 25.99 -23.67
CA GLU A 495 21.14 26.20 -24.22
C GLU A 495 21.91 24.89 -24.46
N LYS A 496 21.71 23.89 -23.59
CA LYS A 496 22.30 22.55 -23.73
C LYS A 496 21.60 21.65 -24.75
N GLY A 497 20.65 22.19 -25.52
CA GLY A 497 19.93 21.49 -26.59
C GLY A 497 18.83 20.55 -26.09
N HIS A 498 18.27 20.80 -24.90
CA HIS A 498 17.03 20.16 -24.48
C HIS A 498 15.85 20.68 -25.31
N MET A 499 14.77 19.89 -25.42
CA MET A 499 13.65 20.09 -26.36
C MET A 499 13.93 19.86 -27.85
N GLN A 500 15.16 19.46 -28.19
CA GLN A 500 15.53 19.07 -29.55
C GLN A 500 15.80 17.57 -29.61
N TYR A 501 15.64 17.01 -30.81
CA TYR A 501 16.00 15.62 -31.10
C TYR A 501 17.32 15.59 -31.86
N LEU A 502 18.43 15.48 -31.12
CA LEU A 502 19.77 15.70 -31.64
C LEU A 502 20.39 14.42 -32.21
N THR A 503 21.14 14.55 -33.31
CA THR A 503 21.91 13.44 -33.89
C THR A 503 23.35 13.52 -33.41
N VAL A 504 23.84 12.44 -32.81
CA VAL A 504 25.20 12.33 -32.27
C VAL A 504 26.02 11.42 -33.18
N GLU A 505 27.25 11.83 -33.49
CA GLU A 505 28.13 11.13 -34.45
C GLU A 505 29.15 10.22 -33.79
N SER A 506 29.35 10.32 -32.46
CA SER A 506 30.38 9.59 -31.73
C SER A 506 29.86 8.96 -30.44
N GLU A 507 30.27 7.71 -30.18
CA GLU A 507 29.95 7.02 -28.93
C GLU A 507 30.53 7.69 -27.67
N ARG A 508 31.60 8.49 -27.80
CA ARG A 508 32.16 9.26 -26.68
C ARG A 508 31.20 10.35 -26.22
N GLU A 509 30.63 11.06 -27.17
CA GLU A 509 29.66 12.13 -26.90
C GLU A 509 28.38 11.57 -26.27
N VAL A 510 27.94 10.37 -26.69
CA VAL A 510 26.84 9.66 -26.02
C VAL A 510 27.17 9.40 -24.54
N MET A 511 28.38 8.96 -24.21
CA MET A 511 28.79 8.74 -22.82
C MET A 511 28.80 10.05 -22.03
N ASP A 512 29.39 11.11 -22.60
CA ASP A 512 29.47 12.43 -21.94
C ASP A 512 28.09 13.01 -21.64
N ILE A 513 27.14 12.88 -22.58
CA ILE A 513 25.76 13.30 -22.40
C ILE A 513 25.07 12.49 -21.30
N THR A 514 25.25 11.16 -21.27
CA THR A 514 24.65 10.31 -20.22
C THR A 514 25.19 10.57 -18.82
N THR A 515 26.39 11.13 -18.68
CA THR A 515 26.96 11.52 -17.39
C THR A 515 26.64 12.96 -16.99
N THR A 516 26.41 13.85 -17.95
CA THR A 516 26.17 15.28 -17.70
C THR A 516 24.69 15.58 -17.45
N SER A 517 23.79 14.90 -18.15
CA SER A 517 22.34 15.12 -18.06
C SER A 517 21.68 14.09 -17.15
N LYS A 518 20.71 14.55 -16.34
CA LYS A 518 19.99 13.70 -15.38
C LYS A 518 19.17 12.60 -16.05
N ARG A 519 18.45 12.95 -17.12
CA ARG A 519 17.61 12.02 -17.90
C ARG A 519 18.00 12.09 -19.37
N VAL A 520 18.27 10.94 -19.98
CA VAL A 520 18.68 10.84 -21.38
C VAL A 520 17.97 9.67 -22.04
N VAL A 521 17.35 9.94 -23.20
CA VAL A 521 16.75 8.93 -24.07
C VAL A 521 17.59 8.82 -25.33
N ILE A 522 18.09 7.62 -25.62
CA ILE A 522 18.99 7.35 -26.73
C ILE A 522 18.31 6.41 -27.72
N HIS A 523 18.14 6.85 -28.96
CA HIS A 523 17.66 6.01 -30.05
C HIS A 523 18.83 5.53 -30.92
N PHE A 524 19.08 4.22 -30.90
CA PHE A 524 19.98 3.57 -31.86
C PHE A 524 19.20 3.22 -33.12
N PHE A 525 19.60 3.82 -34.24
CA PHE A 525 18.90 3.72 -35.51
C PHE A 525 19.81 3.27 -36.67
N HIS A 526 19.19 2.96 -37.79
CA HIS A 526 19.84 2.73 -39.09
C HIS A 526 18.97 3.34 -40.20
N PRO A 527 19.53 4.07 -41.17
CA PRO A 527 18.76 4.83 -42.17
C PRO A 527 17.87 3.97 -43.07
N ASP A 528 18.30 2.74 -43.36
CA ASP A 528 17.55 1.81 -44.22
C ASP A 528 16.37 1.12 -43.54
N PHE A 529 16.22 1.24 -42.21
CA PHE A 529 15.16 0.56 -41.47
C PHE A 529 13.91 1.42 -41.32
N ARG A 530 12.80 0.96 -41.91
CA ARG A 530 11.50 1.66 -41.85
C ARG A 530 11.01 1.90 -40.41
N ARG A 531 11.20 0.94 -39.50
CA ARG A 531 10.78 1.04 -38.09
C ARG A 531 11.55 2.13 -37.32
N CYS A 532 12.79 2.41 -37.70
CA CYS A 532 13.55 3.50 -37.11
C CYS A 532 12.94 4.87 -37.48
N LYS A 533 12.48 5.04 -38.73
CA LYS A 533 11.82 6.28 -39.18
C LYS A 533 10.51 6.56 -38.44
N ILE A 534 9.75 5.50 -38.12
CA ILE A 534 8.53 5.61 -37.30
C ILE A 534 8.91 6.10 -35.89
N MET A 535 9.95 5.49 -35.29
CA MET A 535 10.39 5.87 -33.96
C MET A 535 10.91 7.32 -33.89
N ASP A 536 11.65 7.77 -34.91
CA ASP A 536 12.10 9.16 -35.03
C ASP A 536 10.92 10.14 -35.00
N SER A 537 9.82 9.84 -35.72
CA SER A 537 8.63 10.71 -35.76
C SER A 537 7.94 10.87 -34.40
N HIS A 538 7.92 9.81 -33.58
CA HIS A 538 7.34 9.89 -32.24
C HIS A 538 8.27 10.58 -31.24
N LEU A 539 9.56 10.25 -31.25
CA LEU A 539 10.53 10.87 -30.33
C LEU A 539 10.70 12.37 -30.59
N GLU A 540 10.63 12.82 -31.83
CA GLU A 540 10.68 14.26 -32.16
C GLU A 540 9.45 15.03 -31.64
N LYS A 541 8.28 14.38 -31.59
CA LYS A 541 7.07 14.99 -30.99
C LYS A 541 7.18 15.06 -29.47
N ILE A 542 7.68 13.99 -28.85
CA ILE A 542 7.84 13.91 -27.39
C ILE A 542 8.93 14.87 -26.92
N SER A 543 10.05 14.98 -27.64
CA SER A 543 11.17 15.82 -27.19
C SER A 543 10.77 17.28 -26.98
N LYS A 544 9.85 17.81 -27.79
CA LYS A 544 9.39 19.21 -27.70
C LYS A 544 8.62 19.52 -26.41
N ASN A 545 7.99 18.52 -25.81
CA ASN A 545 7.16 18.71 -24.63
C ASN A 545 7.91 18.42 -23.32
N HIS A 546 9.09 17.82 -23.37
CA HIS A 546 9.85 17.37 -22.20
C HIS A 546 11.22 18.03 -22.15
N TRP A 547 11.29 19.21 -21.54
CA TRP A 547 12.54 19.98 -21.40
C TRP A 547 13.51 19.33 -20.39
N GLU A 548 12.99 18.58 -19.43
CA GLU A 548 13.74 17.90 -18.37
C GLU A 548 14.55 16.70 -18.88
N THR A 549 14.25 16.20 -20.08
CA THR A 549 14.85 14.99 -20.66
C THR A 549 15.57 15.32 -21.97
N LYS A 550 16.81 14.84 -22.10
CA LYS A 550 17.59 15.02 -23.34
C LYS A 550 17.36 13.85 -24.29
N PHE A 551 16.91 14.14 -25.51
CA PHE A 551 16.65 13.14 -26.54
C PHE A 551 17.75 13.17 -27.59
N ILE A 552 18.43 12.04 -27.78
CA ILE A 552 19.49 11.87 -28.77
C ILE A 552 19.27 10.64 -29.62
N ARG A 553 19.80 10.66 -30.84
CA ARG A 553 19.88 9.49 -31.71
C ARG A 553 21.28 9.30 -32.25
N ILE A 554 21.67 8.06 -32.42
CA ILE A 554 22.97 7.68 -32.98
C ILE A 554 22.79 6.51 -33.93
N GLU A 555 23.50 6.55 -35.05
CA GLU A 555 23.53 5.42 -35.98
C GLU A 555 24.30 4.26 -35.34
N ALA A 556 23.76 3.05 -35.39
CA ALA A 556 24.36 1.89 -34.76
C ALA A 556 25.80 1.61 -35.26
N ALA A 557 26.12 1.99 -36.49
CA ALA A 557 27.46 1.89 -37.08
C ALA A 557 28.49 2.82 -36.42
N ASN A 558 28.05 3.98 -35.91
CA ASN A 558 28.91 4.99 -35.29
C ASN A 558 29.20 4.73 -33.80
N ALA A 559 28.61 3.68 -33.24
CA ALA A 559 28.79 3.28 -31.84
C ALA A 559 29.00 1.76 -31.67
N PRO A 560 30.03 1.18 -32.31
CA PRO A 560 30.23 -0.26 -32.34
C PRO A 560 30.55 -0.84 -30.95
N PHE A 561 31.24 -0.11 -30.08
CA PHE A 561 31.55 -0.57 -28.72
C PHE A 561 30.28 -0.62 -27.86
N LEU A 562 29.44 0.42 -27.92
CA LEU A 562 28.16 0.43 -27.23
C LEU A 562 27.21 -0.65 -27.78
N ALA A 563 27.16 -0.83 -29.09
CA ALA A 563 26.34 -1.85 -29.73
C ALA A 563 26.69 -3.28 -29.27
N LEU A 564 27.99 -3.59 -29.20
CA LEU A 564 28.49 -4.87 -28.69
C LEU A 564 28.23 -5.04 -27.18
N LYS A 565 28.63 -4.04 -26.38
CA LYS A 565 28.52 -4.10 -24.91
C LYS A 565 27.07 -4.22 -24.43
N LEU A 566 26.15 -3.58 -25.14
CA LEU A 566 24.73 -3.57 -24.80
C LEU A 566 23.92 -4.64 -25.54
N GLY A 567 24.56 -5.45 -26.39
CA GLY A 567 23.92 -6.52 -27.15
C GLY A 567 22.80 -6.02 -28.07
N LEU A 568 23.09 -5.02 -28.89
CA LEU A 568 22.15 -4.47 -29.88
C LEU A 568 22.15 -5.38 -31.12
N LYS A 569 21.17 -6.29 -31.21
CA LYS A 569 21.03 -7.25 -32.33
C LYS A 569 19.89 -6.89 -33.30
N VAL A 570 18.93 -6.10 -32.86
CA VAL A 570 17.71 -5.73 -33.58
C VAL A 570 17.53 -4.23 -33.40
N LEU A 571 17.15 -3.50 -34.46
CA LEU A 571 16.89 -2.06 -34.45
C LEU A 571 15.42 -1.81 -34.86
N PRO A 572 14.77 -0.71 -34.40
CA PRO A 572 15.30 0.34 -33.52
C PRO A 572 15.50 -0.11 -32.07
N VAL A 573 16.41 0.53 -31.33
CA VAL A 573 16.54 0.34 -29.87
C VAL A 573 16.49 1.68 -29.16
N ILE A 574 15.64 1.78 -28.14
CA ILE A 574 15.64 2.92 -27.22
C ILE A 574 16.29 2.50 -25.91
N LEU A 575 17.23 3.32 -25.43
CA LEU A 575 17.81 3.20 -24.11
C LEU A 575 17.42 4.42 -23.28
N CYS A 576 16.95 4.17 -22.06
CA CYS A 576 16.65 5.24 -21.11
C CYS A 576 17.69 5.22 -19.99
N TYR A 577 18.35 6.36 -19.82
CA TYR A 577 19.29 6.62 -18.74
C TYR A 577 18.69 7.63 -17.76
N VAL A 578 18.78 7.30 -16.47
CA VAL A 578 18.43 8.21 -15.37
C VAL A 578 19.58 8.17 -14.37
N ASP A 579 20.13 9.34 -14.02
CA ASP A 579 21.29 9.50 -13.13
C ASP A 579 22.49 8.63 -13.58
N ALA A 580 22.83 8.69 -14.87
CA ALA A 580 23.89 7.89 -15.53
C ALA A 580 23.72 6.36 -15.45
N LYS A 581 22.56 5.85 -15.03
CA LYS A 581 22.24 4.41 -14.98
C LYS A 581 21.25 4.05 -16.08
N LEU A 582 21.52 2.94 -16.77
CA LEU A 582 20.57 2.38 -17.74
C LEU A 582 19.38 1.76 -17.00
N VAL A 583 18.21 2.38 -17.11
CA VAL A 583 16.97 1.96 -16.43
C VAL A 583 16.16 0.99 -17.29
N SER A 584 16.05 1.26 -18.59
CA SER A 584 15.26 0.44 -19.50
C SER A 584 15.84 0.39 -20.92
N LYS A 585 15.47 -0.68 -21.63
CA LYS A 585 15.86 -0.95 -23.02
C LYS A 585 14.63 -1.45 -23.79
N LEU A 586 14.18 -0.67 -24.77
CA LEU A 586 13.14 -1.09 -25.71
C LEU A 586 13.79 -1.66 -26.96
N ILE A 587 13.38 -2.85 -27.39
CA ILE A 587 13.92 -3.50 -28.59
C ILE A 587 12.80 -3.59 -29.63
N GLY A 588 12.95 -2.87 -30.75
CA GLY A 588 11.90 -2.75 -31.75
C GLY A 588 10.62 -2.16 -31.14
N PHE A 589 9.49 -2.84 -31.37
CA PHE A 589 8.18 -2.45 -30.83
C PHE A 589 7.62 -3.49 -29.85
N THR A 590 8.45 -4.36 -29.26
CA THR A 590 7.98 -5.50 -28.44
C THR A 590 7.06 -5.07 -27.30
N ASP A 591 7.39 -3.97 -26.63
CA ASP A 591 6.63 -3.47 -25.48
C ASP A 591 5.57 -2.44 -25.88
N LEU A 592 5.47 -2.11 -27.17
CA LEU A 592 4.51 -1.16 -27.76
C LEU A 592 3.41 -1.89 -28.54
N GLY A 593 3.22 -3.19 -28.28
CA GLY A 593 2.21 -4.01 -28.97
C GLY A 593 2.67 -4.65 -30.28
N ASN A 594 3.95 -4.48 -30.65
CA ASN A 594 4.62 -5.05 -31.82
C ASN A 594 3.96 -4.74 -33.18
N ASN A 595 3.16 -3.67 -33.22
CA ASN A 595 2.53 -3.14 -34.43
C ASN A 595 3.30 -1.90 -34.90
N ASP A 596 3.27 -1.64 -36.21
CA ASP A 596 3.96 -0.48 -36.80
C ASP A 596 3.13 0.82 -36.70
N ASP A 597 1.84 0.71 -36.36
CA ASP A 597 0.87 1.82 -36.26
C ASP A 597 0.45 2.09 -34.78
N PHE A 598 1.41 2.37 -33.90
CA PHE A 598 1.11 2.74 -32.50
C PHE A 598 1.06 4.26 -32.32
N ASP A 599 0.20 4.74 -31.41
CA ASP A 599 0.06 6.17 -31.15
C ASP A 599 1.19 6.71 -30.25
N THR A 600 1.56 7.99 -30.42
CA THR A 600 2.59 8.65 -29.60
C THR A 600 2.38 8.51 -28.08
N PRO A 601 1.14 8.61 -27.53
CA PRO A 601 0.90 8.44 -26.10
C PRO A 601 1.29 7.06 -25.56
N VAL A 602 1.34 6.03 -26.41
CA VAL A 602 1.78 4.68 -25.99
C VAL A 602 3.28 4.67 -25.69
N LEU A 603 4.08 5.32 -26.54
CA LEU A 603 5.52 5.47 -26.32
C LEU A 603 5.80 6.41 -25.14
N GLU A 604 5.03 7.49 -25.03
CA GLU A 604 5.11 8.42 -23.89
C GLU A 604 4.79 7.71 -22.57
N PHE A 605 3.72 6.92 -22.51
CA PHE A 605 3.39 6.09 -21.36
C PHE A 605 4.50 5.08 -21.02
N TRP A 606 5.14 4.49 -22.03
CA TRP A 606 6.27 3.59 -21.82
C TRP A 606 7.49 4.33 -21.22
N LEU A 607 7.80 5.54 -21.70
CA LEU A 607 8.88 6.37 -21.15
C LEU A 607 8.57 6.82 -19.71
N LEU A 608 7.31 7.19 -19.41
CA LEU A 608 6.84 7.56 -18.07
C LEU A 608 6.99 6.40 -17.08
N LYS A 609 6.63 5.18 -17.48
CA LYS A 609 6.75 3.97 -16.65
C LYS A 609 8.17 3.74 -16.13
N TRP A 610 9.18 4.15 -16.90
CA TRP A 610 10.59 3.98 -16.54
C TRP A 610 11.24 5.25 -15.98
N ALA A 611 10.43 6.27 -15.63
CA ALA A 611 10.89 7.57 -15.17
C ALA A 611 11.87 8.27 -16.13
N ALA A 612 11.82 7.92 -17.41
CA ALA A 612 12.66 8.50 -18.45
C ALA A 612 12.19 9.91 -18.84
N ILE A 613 10.90 10.22 -18.63
CA ILE A 613 10.27 11.53 -18.77
C ILE A 613 9.37 11.81 -17.55
N GLU A 614 9.01 13.06 -17.27
CA GLU A 614 8.06 13.44 -16.22
C GLU A 614 6.63 13.58 -16.76
N LYS A 615 5.63 13.39 -15.88
CA LYS A 615 4.22 13.47 -16.29
C LYS A 615 3.83 14.94 -16.52
N LEU A 616 3.44 15.28 -17.74
CA LEU A 616 2.83 16.57 -18.06
C LEU A 616 1.55 16.75 -17.23
N LYS A 617 1.44 17.87 -16.52
CA LYS A 617 0.24 18.21 -15.73
C LYS A 617 -0.81 18.78 -16.68
N GLU A 618 -2.07 18.34 -16.55
CA GLU A 618 -3.16 18.73 -17.46
C GLU A 618 -3.38 20.26 -17.45
N ASN A 619 -3.07 20.91 -18.56
CA ASN A 619 -3.51 22.27 -18.84
C ASN A 619 -5.02 22.24 -19.10
N ASN A 620 -5.83 22.64 -18.11
CA ASN A 620 -7.25 22.90 -18.30
C ASN A 620 -7.43 24.06 -19.28
N SER A 621 -7.56 23.76 -20.57
CA SER A 621 -7.91 24.71 -21.61
C SER A 621 -9.38 25.10 -21.50
N SER A 622 -9.72 25.97 -20.53
CA SER A 622 -10.90 26.83 -20.55
C SER A 622 -10.81 27.87 -19.42
N GLY A 623 -10.49 29.11 -19.79
CA GLY A 623 -10.44 30.28 -18.90
C GLY A 623 -9.02 30.59 -18.44
N LYS A 624 -8.51 31.78 -18.80
CA LYS A 624 -7.33 32.37 -18.16
C LYS A 624 -7.61 32.41 -16.65
N LYS A 625 -6.93 31.56 -15.89
CA LYS A 625 -6.83 31.68 -14.44
C LYS A 625 -5.57 32.48 -14.15
N SER A 626 -5.59 33.32 -13.12
CA SER A 626 -4.36 33.96 -12.64
C SER A 626 -3.38 32.87 -12.22
N ILE A 627 -2.08 33.18 -12.30
CA ILE A 627 -1.01 32.20 -12.16
C ILE A 627 -0.92 31.61 -10.73
N MET A 628 -1.61 32.23 -9.78
CA MET A 628 -1.81 31.75 -8.41
C MET A 628 -3.07 30.90 -8.19
N GLY A 629 -3.90 30.69 -9.23
CA GLY A 629 -5.09 29.85 -9.13
C GLY A 629 -6.29 30.51 -8.43
N PHE A 630 -6.28 31.82 -8.22
CA PHE A 630 -7.48 32.55 -7.80
C PHE A 630 -8.40 32.80 -8.99
N LYS A 631 -9.71 32.75 -8.73
CA LYS A 631 -10.74 33.07 -9.72
C LYS A 631 -10.87 34.58 -9.76
N ASP A 632 -10.71 35.20 -10.94
CA ASP A 632 -11.00 36.62 -11.11
C ASP A 632 -12.46 36.90 -10.74
N THR A 633 -12.67 37.49 -9.56
CA THR A 633 -13.94 38.09 -9.16
C THR A 633 -13.85 39.59 -9.37
N LYS A 634 -13.64 40.01 -10.62
CA LYS A 634 -13.85 41.39 -11.07
C LYS A 634 -14.32 41.35 -12.52
N ASN A 635 -15.64 41.21 -12.69
CA ASN A 635 -16.44 41.74 -13.80
C ASN A 635 -17.90 41.29 -13.59
N GLU A 636 -18.51 41.79 -12.51
CA GLU A 636 -19.97 41.93 -12.40
C GLU A 636 -20.26 43.39 -12.05
N SER A 637 -20.14 44.26 -13.04
CA SER A 637 -20.82 45.56 -13.05
C SER A 637 -20.74 46.14 -14.45
N GLU A 638 -21.89 46.64 -14.93
CA GLU A 638 -22.10 47.39 -16.18
C GLU A 638 -22.45 46.53 -17.41
N ASP A 639 -23.75 46.22 -17.54
CA ASP A 639 -24.54 46.73 -18.67
C ASP A 639 -26.04 46.58 -18.36
N SER A 640 -26.56 47.62 -17.69
CA SER A 640 -27.92 48.09 -17.92
C SER A 640 -27.89 48.94 -19.20
N ASP A 641 -28.57 48.52 -20.26
CA ASP A 641 -29.58 49.31 -20.96
C ASP A 641 -29.88 48.77 -22.38
N PHE A 642 -31.15 49.01 -22.76
CA PHE A 642 -31.78 48.98 -24.09
C PHE A 642 -32.47 47.71 -24.62
N GLU A 643 -33.80 47.83 -24.53
CA GLU A 643 -34.93 47.34 -25.38
C GLU A 643 -35.36 45.86 -25.37
#